data_AF-A0A9N8EWL4-F1
#
_entry.id   AF-A0A9N8EWL4-F1
#
_cell.length_a   1.000
_cell.length_b   1.000
_cell.length_c   1.000
_cell.angle_alpha   90.00
_cell.angle_beta   90.00
_cell.angle_gamma   90.00
#
_symmetry.space_group_name_H-M   'P 1'
#
loop_
_entity.id
_entity.type
_entity.pdbx_description
1 polymer ?
#
loop_
_entity_poly.entity_id
_entity_poly.type
_entity_poly.pdbx_seq_one_letter_code
_entity_poly.pdbx_strand_id
1 'polypeptide(L)'
;MAKEKSKRKTSNGPGALHSRQNEFKVGDRVSLEGLQSVRYNGRQGKIFSLPKHTSDPAERYGVLLDGCDKPIAIKPCNIVASQIVAQPGYRRDGRMTTEQQRKERQAMEDATTLTQKETMSADQMEMMRLMTTMFLTEEHQIKAFGRKIEPMPNFWEEVRQEPTGGIPKSVDKKWANEYLRTSYEQSHSLPHFMEMCMKLAEYEPTMKDFLKRLGTNDPRKVHWFFSQERRPGDIFPRGMNVYRYSSFIRHSFSNQAYRKEVLHLGTTHVAVGFVDLGILFAATLEDKLSGTRAGPLRFLGIELSVYAVAKTLVIWEMFQQTPPLKTREGDKHCRAILQAWFSATWSGDTEKAVRAAIEAIVGRSSKHFSLNPEVKATLNHWSAASRMTLGEARLRWSRNTSCASSGISEMRRRVDRIAMAQYELTGDFGIEDDGALAGNILMFDCQDGSAPQASSETIFSALDWKELALLLSPSTNILQAAEEFALTGIAKLAGWARDERVTVDLRFGKVEDLVEEIAAAKPWTMSWSNVLDYIDHRDFHRLARSCSRCGDTIHFGYSMNWVVDVFGVNLIDFLGPEKAKARADVMELANKNVAIFYKSLGWVKYLRLPPPCNPINTTSNYALELLHHRAWADYFFNIARRDGPCNVASVERAVGSPLSHTGGSTVAFTWTYDPEISFNAKDGTTLNQEHLLPVVDGPNSP
;
A
#
# COMPACT_ATOMS: atom_id res chain seq x y z
N MET A 1 -30.35 -78.82 -17.12
CA MET A 1 -30.45 -79.36 -15.75
C MET A 1 -30.34 -78.20 -14.77
N ALA A 2 -31.30 -78.10 -13.83
CA ALA A 2 -31.32 -77.47 -12.48
C ALA A 2 -30.14 -76.54 -12.07
N LYS A 3 -30.25 -75.41 -11.35
CA LYS A 3 -31.20 -74.80 -10.38
C LYS A 3 -30.72 -73.33 -10.21
N GLU A 4 -31.54 -72.28 -10.26
CA GLU A 4 -32.45 -71.71 -9.23
C GLU A 4 -31.81 -70.62 -8.31
N LYS A 5 -32.61 -69.56 -8.07
CA LYS A 5 -32.59 -68.49 -7.02
C LYS A 5 -31.84 -67.19 -7.38
N SER A 6 -32.38 -65.99 -7.16
CA SER A 6 -33.66 -65.51 -6.63
C SER A 6 -33.80 -64.02 -7.01
N LYS A 7 -34.91 -63.64 -7.65
CA LYS A 7 -35.33 -62.24 -7.87
C LYS A 7 -36.33 -61.88 -6.78
N ARG A 8 -36.12 -60.75 -6.08
CA ARG A 8 -37.21 -60.09 -5.33
C ARG A 8 -37.34 -58.65 -5.79
N LYS A 9 -38.52 -58.39 -6.36
CA LYS A 9 -39.06 -57.11 -6.81
C LYS A 9 -39.29 -56.18 -5.62
N THR A 10 -38.99 -54.91 -5.84
CA THR A 10 -39.47 -53.76 -5.10
C THR A 10 -40.98 -53.59 -5.33
N SER A 11 -41.76 -53.63 -4.25
CA SER A 11 -43.12 -53.10 -4.20
C SER A 11 -43.29 -52.46 -2.83
N ASN A 12 -43.39 -51.14 -2.78
CA ASN A 12 -44.10 -50.44 -1.71
C ASN A 12 -44.72 -49.20 -2.32
N GLY A 13 -46.05 -49.15 -2.26
CA GLY A 13 -46.86 -48.02 -2.68
C GLY A 13 -46.67 -46.80 -1.77
N PRO A 14 -47.30 -45.67 -2.13
CA PRO A 14 -47.03 -44.37 -1.55
C PRO A 14 -47.68 -44.24 -0.18
N GLY A 15 -46.85 -44.26 0.87
CA GLY A 15 -47.24 -43.77 2.19
C GLY A 15 -47.33 -42.24 2.14
N ALA A 16 -48.53 -41.71 2.39
CA ALA A 16 -48.81 -40.30 2.53
C ALA A 16 -47.93 -39.67 3.62
N LEU A 17 -46.89 -38.92 3.22
CA LEU A 17 -46.25 -37.96 4.10
C LEU A 17 -47.14 -36.74 4.22
N HIS A 18 -47.69 -36.53 5.41
CA HIS A 18 -48.21 -35.24 5.84
C HIS A 18 -47.18 -34.15 5.52
N SER A 19 -47.56 -33.26 4.60
CA SER A 19 -46.85 -32.02 4.31
C SER A 19 -46.76 -31.21 5.61
N ARG A 20 -45.56 -31.07 6.16
CA ARG A 20 -45.27 -29.91 7.01
C ARG A 20 -45.43 -28.69 6.10
N GLN A 21 -46.59 -28.04 6.16
CA GLN A 21 -46.75 -26.70 5.61
C GLN A 21 -45.83 -25.79 6.43
N ASN A 22 -44.62 -25.56 5.93
CA ASN A 22 -43.77 -24.51 6.46
C ASN A 22 -44.47 -23.19 6.12
N GLU A 23 -44.98 -22.52 7.14
CA GLU A 23 -45.56 -21.19 6.99
C GLU A 23 -44.39 -20.20 6.83
N PHE A 24 -44.29 -19.57 5.66
CA PHE A 24 -43.20 -18.65 5.34
C PHE A 24 -43.59 -17.20 5.66
N LYS A 25 -42.63 -16.37 6.07
CA LYS A 25 -42.78 -14.94 6.32
C LYS A 25 -42.08 -14.11 5.25
N VAL A 26 -42.55 -12.87 5.05
CA VAL A 26 -41.84 -11.90 4.17
C VAL A 26 -40.41 -11.73 4.65
N GLY A 27 -39.44 -11.87 3.74
CA GLY A 27 -38.01 -11.85 4.03
C GLY A 27 -37.36 -13.23 4.15
N ASP A 28 -38.14 -14.31 4.34
CA ASP A 28 -37.59 -15.67 4.43
C ASP A 28 -36.89 -16.06 3.13
N ARG A 29 -35.70 -16.66 3.26
CA ARG A 29 -34.97 -17.22 2.12
C ARG A 29 -35.53 -18.56 1.72
N VAL A 30 -35.80 -18.71 0.43
CA VAL A 30 -36.43 -19.90 -0.13
C VAL A 30 -35.74 -20.33 -1.43
N SER A 31 -35.73 -21.63 -1.70
CA SER A 31 -35.41 -22.19 -3.01
C SER A 31 -36.69 -22.65 -3.70
N LEU A 32 -36.73 -22.50 -5.02
CA LEU A 32 -37.86 -22.98 -5.82
C LEU A 32 -37.58 -24.38 -6.36
N GLU A 33 -38.48 -25.32 -6.12
CA GLU A 33 -38.33 -26.71 -6.53
C GLU A 33 -39.66 -27.30 -7.04
N GLY A 34 -39.59 -28.31 -7.90
CA GLY A 34 -40.78 -29.01 -8.40
C GLY A 34 -41.70 -28.19 -9.32
N LEU A 35 -41.24 -27.04 -9.84
CA LEU A 35 -41.99 -26.27 -10.84
C LEU A 35 -42.04 -27.04 -12.17
N GLN A 36 -43.20 -26.99 -12.85
CA GLN A 36 -43.34 -27.56 -14.20
C GLN A 36 -42.42 -26.89 -15.23
N SER A 37 -42.09 -25.61 -15.04
CA SER A 37 -41.08 -24.90 -15.82
C SER A 37 -39.72 -25.03 -15.14
N VAL A 38 -38.76 -25.65 -15.83
CA VAL A 38 -37.38 -25.81 -15.33
C VAL A 38 -36.63 -24.47 -15.15
N ARG A 39 -37.14 -23.37 -15.71
CA ARG A 39 -36.47 -22.05 -15.72
C ARG A 39 -36.10 -21.51 -14.33
N TYR A 40 -36.88 -21.85 -13.31
CA TYR A 40 -36.72 -21.31 -11.96
C TYR A 40 -36.40 -22.38 -10.90
N ASN A 41 -36.44 -23.66 -11.25
CA ASN A 41 -36.05 -24.73 -10.33
C ASN A 41 -34.58 -24.56 -9.93
N GLY A 42 -34.28 -24.66 -8.63
CA GLY A 42 -32.96 -24.47 -8.06
C GLY A 42 -32.56 -23.01 -7.82
N ARG A 43 -33.35 -22.02 -8.27
CA ARG A 43 -33.08 -20.61 -7.99
C ARG A 43 -33.51 -20.24 -6.57
N GLN A 44 -32.75 -19.34 -5.96
CA GLN A 44 -33.01 -18.81 -4.63
C GLN A 44 -33.61 -17.41 -4.71
N GLY A 45 -34.38 -17.05 -3.69
CA GLY A 45 -34.97 -15.73 -3.55
C GLY A 45 -35.50 -15.51 -2.14
N LYS A 46 -36.23 -14.41 -1.97
CA LYS A 46 -36.92 -14.08 -0.73
C LYS A 46 -38.43 -14.03 -0.94
N ILE A 47 -39.19 -14.43 0.07
CA ILE A 47 -40.62 -14.15 0.10
C ILE A 47 -40.80 -12.64 0.13
N PHE A 48 -41.45 -12.12 -0.91
CA PHE A 48 -41.74 -10.71 -1.11
C PHE A 48 -43.16 -10.37 -0.65
N SER A 49 -44.11 -11.28 -0.85
CA SER A 49 -45.50 -11.11 -0.40
C SER A 49 -46.15 -12.45 -0.05
N LEU A 50 -47.03 -12.41 0.95
CA LEU A 50 -47.80 -13.57 1.40
C LEU A 50 -49.09 -13.74 0.58
N PRO A 51 -49.64 -14.96 0.48
CA PRO A 51 -50.99 -15.17 -0.02
C PRO A 51 -52.02 -14.41 0.84
N LYS A 52 -53.17 -14.04 0.25
CA LYS A 52 -54.23 -13.29 0.93
C LYS A 52 -54.98 -14.16 1.94
N HIS A 53 -55.04 -15.47 1.71
CA HIS A 53 -55.62 -16.47 2.59
C HIS A 53 -54.64 -17.64 2.77
N THR A 54 -53.97 -17.70 3.91
CA THR A 54 -52.92 -18.69 4.22
C THR A 54 -53.40 -20.15 4.26
N SER A 55 -54.71 -20.38 4.32
CA SER A 55 -55.33 -21.70 4.37
C SER A 55 -55.72 -22.31 3.02
N ASP A 56 -55.62 -21.57 1.90
CA ASP A 56 -55.96 -22.08 0.56
C ASP A 56 -54.70 -22.62 -0.18
N PRO A 57 -54.62 -23.93 -0.49
CA PRO A 57 -53.50 -24.53 -1.22
C PRO A 57 -53.37 -24.06 -2.68
N ALA A 58 -54.35 -23.36 -3.24
CA ALA A 58 -54.30 -22.78 -4.59
C ALA A 58 -53.61 -21.40 -4.63
N GLU A 59 -53.51 -20.70 -3.51
CA GLU A 59 -52.88 -19.38 -3.45
C GLU A 59 -51.35 -19.45 -3.51
N ARG A 60 -50.72 -18.35 -3.92
CA ARG A 60 -49.30 -18.30 -4.28
C ARG A 60 -48.57 -17.23 -3.47
N TYR A 61 -47.36 -17.53 -3.05
CA TYR A 61 -46.43 -16.55 -2.51
C TYR A 61 -45.80 -15.74 -3.64
N GLY A 62 -45.58 -14.45 -3.41
CA GLY A 62 -44.71 -13.65 -4.27
C GLY A 62 -43.26 -13.88 -3.86
N VAL A 63 -42.43 -14.43 -4.75
CA VAL A 63 -41.01 -14.69 -4.48
C VAL A 63 -40.16 -13.80 -5.39
N LEU A 64 -39.33 -12.93 -4.79
CA LEU A 64 -38.35 -12.14 -5.53
C LEU A 64 -37.05 -12.96 -5.63
N LEU A 65 -36.75 -13.47 -6.83
CA LEU A 65 -35.53 -14.23 -7.08
C LEU A 65 -34.30 -13.33 -7.10
N ASP A 66 -33.16 -13.85 -6.65
CA ASP A 66 -31.89 -13.13 -6.68
C ASP A 66 -31.54 -12.75 -8.14
N GLY A 67 -31.28 -11.46 -8.37
CA GLY A 67 -31.00 -10.90 -9.70
C GLY A 67 -32.23 -10.73 -10.61
N CYS A 68 -33.44 -10.66 -10.04
CA CYS A 68 -34.66 -10.32 -10.78
C CYS A 68 -35.37 -9.11 -10.17
N ASP A 69 -35.88 -8.22 -11.02
CA ASP A 69 -36.51 -6.96 -10.58
C ASP A 69 -38.00 -7.09 -10.27
N LYS A 70 -38.61 -8.25 -10.55
CA LYS A 70 -40.04 -8.51 -10.36
C LYS A 70 -40.28 -9.82 -9.61
N PRO A 71 -41.21 -9.85 -8.63
CA PRO A 71 -41.57 -11.07 -7.92
C PRO A 71 -42.37 -12.02 -8.81
N ILE A 72 -42.23 -13.31 -8.56
CA ILE A 72 -42.90 -14.39 -9.28
C ILE A 72 -43.86 -15.11 -8.33
N ALA A 73 -45.08 -15.41 -8.78
CA ALA A 73 -46.09 -16.09 -7.98
C ALA A 73 -45.86 -17.62 -7.97
N ILE A 74 -45.47 -18.17 -6.82
CA ILE A 74 -45.10 -19.58 -6.64
C ILE A 74 -46.04 -20.28 -5.64
N LYS A 75 -46.45 -21.51 -5.95
CA LYS A 75 -47.27 -22.32 -5.05
C LYS A 75 -46.45 -22.75 -3.82
N PRO A 76 -47.05 -22.84 -2.62
CA PRO A 76 -46.36 -23.23 -1.39
C PRO A 76 -45.59 -24.56 -1.52
N CYS A 77 -46.16 -25.55 -2.24
CA CYS A 77 -45.53 -26.85 -2.46
C CYS A 77 -44.27 -26.80 -3.33
N ASN A 78 -44.02 -25.68 -4.00
CA ASN A 78 -42.83 -25.44 -4.82
C ASN A 78 -41.80 -24.53 -4.14
N ILE A 79 -42.00 -24.23 -2.86
CA ILE A 79 -41.14 -23.38 -2.06
C ILE A 79 -40.56 -24.25 -0.96
N VAL A 80 -39.23 -24.39 -0.98
CA VAL A 80 -38.50 -25.08 0.07
C VAL A 80 -37.82 -24.01 0.91
N ALA A 81 -38.00 -24.08 2.23
CA ALA A 81 -37.22 -23.26 3.14
C ALA A 81 -35.75 -23.52 2.81
N SER A 82 -35.05 -22.49 2.36
CA SER A 82 -33.61 -22.62 2.14
C SER A 82 -33.01 -22.70 3.53
N GLN A 83 -32.92 -23.93 4.07
CA GLN A 83 -31.93 -24.21 5.08
C GLN A 83 -30.65 -23.72 4.47
N ILE A 84 -30.02 -22.77 5.15
CA ILE A 84 -28.68 -22.34 4.82
C ILE A 84 -27.85 -23.61 4.96
N VAL A 85 -27.74 -24.36 3.85
CA VAL A 85 -26.58 -25.16 3.56
C VAL A 85 -25.51 -24.10 3.51
N ALA A 86 -24.89 -23.88 4.66
CA ALA A 86 -23.72 -23.08 4.78
C ALA A 86 -22.80 -23.63 3.68
N GLN A 87 -22.66 -22.86 2.61
CA GLN A 87 -21.53 -23.05 1.73
C GLN A 87 -20.31 -23.13 2.65
N PRO A 88 -19.45 -24.13 2.50
CA PRO A 88 -18.28 -24.24 3.35
C PRO A 88 -17.47 -22.96 3.23
N GLY A 89 -17.52 -22.14 4.28
CA GLY A 89 -16.62 -21.02 4.52
C GLY A 89 -17.15 -19.60 4.26
N TYR A 90 -18.21 -19.17 4.95
CA TYR A 90 -18.23 -17.78 5.45
C TYR A 90 -18.60 -17.81 6.93
N ARG A 91 -17.56 -17.98 7.76
CA ARG A 91 -17.67 -17.72 9.19
C ARG A 91 -17.86 -16.22 9.38
N ARG A 92 -18.64 -15.88 10.41
CA ARG A 92 -18.74 -14.52 10.98
C ARG A 92 -17.41 -14.02 11.55
N ASP A 93 -16.39 -14.86 11.58
CA ASP A 93 -14.99 -14.48 11.71
C ASP A 93 -14.42 -14.28 10.31
N GLY A 94 -13.93 -13.08 10.00
CA GLY A 94 -13.16 -12.79 8.78
C GLY A 94 -11.81 -13.51 8.70
N ARG A 95 -11.65 -14.65 9.37
CA ARG A 95 -10.48 -15.52 9.27
C ARG A 95 -10.68 -16.47 8.11
N MET A 96 -9.93 -16.23 7.04
CA MET A 96 -9.59 -17.29 6.11
C MET A 96 -9.05 -18.48 6.89
N THR A 97 -9.40 -19.71 6.49
CA THR A 97 -8.83 -20.89 7.14
C THR A 97 -7.32 -20.93 6.91
N THR A 98 -6.56 -21.52 7.84
CA THR A 98 -5.11 -21.72 7.69
C THR A 98 -4.77 -22.38 6.35
N GLU A 99 -5.66 -23.23 5.83
CA GLU A 99 -5.50 -23.89 4.53
C GLU A 99 -5.80 -22.98 3.33
N GLN A 100 -6.78 -22.08 3.42
CA GLN A 100 -7.00 -21.03 2.41
C GLN A 100 -5.85 -20.03 2.38
N GLN A 101 -5.36 -19.60 3.55
CA GLN A 101 -4.17 -18.74 3.64
C GLN A 101 -2.92 -19.44 3.13
N ARG A 102 -2.78 -20.76 3.36
CA ARG A 102 -1.67 -21.54 2.79
C ARG A 102 -1.79 -21.66 1.27
N LYS A 103 -2.99 -21.88 0.72
CA LYS A 103 -3.21 -21.91 -0.73
C LYS A 103 -2.99 -20.55 -1.39
N GLU A 104 -3.37 -19.46 -0.74
CA GLU A 104 -3.09 -18.11 -1.23
C GLU A 104 -1.62 -17.71 -1.05
N ARG A 105 -0.97 -18.10 0.05
CA ARG A 105 0.48 -17.95 0.25
C ARG A 105 1.24 -18.73 -0.82
N GLN A 106 0.81 -19.95 -1.12
CA GLN A 106 1.39 -20.75 -2.18
C GLN A 106 1.08 -20.17 -3.56
N ALA A 107 -0.10 -19.61 -3.82
CA ALA A 107 -0.41 -18.91 -5.07
C ALA A 107 0.38 -17.61 -5.26
N MET A 108 0.63 -16.84 -4.18
CA MET A 108 1.50 -15.66 -4.21
C MET A 108 2.97 -16.04 -4.35
N GLU A 109 3.43 -17.07 -3.63
CA GLU A 109 4.78 -17.63 -3.80
C GLU A 109 4.96 -18.16 -5.22
N ASP A 110 3.99 -18.91 -5.77
CA ASP A 110 4.02 -19.43 -7.14
C ASP A 110 3.98 -18.30 -8.17
N ALA A 111 3.19 -17.23 -7.94
CA ALA A 111 3.20 -16.04 -8.79
C ALA A 111 4.58 -15.33 -8.75
N THR A 112 5.20 -15.27 -7.58
CA THR A 112 6.55 -14.69 -7.38
C THR A 112 7.65 -15.59 -7.97
N THR A 113 7.45 -16.91 -7.94
CA THR A 113 8.36 -17.90 -8.52
C THR A 113 8.24 -17.96 -10.05
N LEU A 114 7.03 -17.75 -10.58
CA LEU A 114 6.78 -17.51 -12.01
C LEU A 114 7.44 -16.19 -12.47
N THR A 115 7.47 -15.14 -11.63
CA THR A 115 8.22 -13.93 -11.96
C THR A 115 9.73 -14.10 -12.02
N GLN A 116 10.32 -15.03 -11.25
CA GLN A 116 11.76 -15.33 -11.32
C GLN A 116 12.14 -16.24 -12.50
N LYS A 117 11.24 -17.12 -12.96
CA LYS A 117 11.51 -18.03 -14.09
C LYS A 117 11.54 -17.36 -15.47
N GLU A 118 11.00 -16.16 -15.61
CA GLU A 118 10.94 -15.41 -16.89
C GLU A 118 11.98 -14.28 -16.98
N THR A 119 12.70 -13.97 -15.90
CA THR A 119 13.74 -12.94 -15.90
C THR A 119 15.08 -13.53 -16.36
N MET A 120 15.79 -12.81 -17.24
CA MET A 120 17.12 -13.20 -17.68
C MET A 120 18.05 -13.38 -16.46
N SER A 121 18.83 -14.46 -16.47
CA SER A 121 19.85 -14.68 -15.43
C SER A 121 20.96 -13.64 -15.51
N ALA A 122 21.73 -13.47 -14.42
CA ALA A 122 22.88 -12.57 -14.41
C ALA A 122 23.88 -12.89 -15.54
N ASP A 123 24.11 -14.18 -15.83
CA ASP A 123 25.00 -14.61 -16.91
C ASP A 123 24.44 -14.23 -18.30
N GLN A 124 23.13 -14.36 -18.50
CA GLN A 124 22.47 -13.94 -19.76
C GLN A 124 22.53 -12.42 -19.95
N MET A 125 22.33 -11.65 -18.88
CA MET A 125 22.44 -10.19 -18.91
C MET A 125 23.89 -9.73 -19.15
N GLU A 126 24.87 -10.40 -18.55
CA GLU A 126 26.28 -10.14 -18.79
C GLU A 126 26.66 -10.41 -20.25
N MET A 127 26.19 -11.53 -20.83
CA MET A 127 26.42 -11.82 -22.24
C MET A 127 25.78 -10.77 -23.15
N MET A 128 24.54 -10.34 -22.85
CA MET A 128 23.88 -9.25 -23.56
C MET A 128 24.67 -7.93 -23.42
N ARG A 129 25.20 -7.62 -22.25
CA ARG A 129 26.06 -6.46 -21.99
C ARG A 129 27.32 -6.49 -22.85
N LEU A 130 28.00 -7.63 -22.90
CA LEU A 130 29.22 -7.80 -23.70
C LEU A 130 28.91 -7.60 -25.20
N MET A 131 27.84 -8.20 -25.71
CA MET A 131 27.40 -7.97 -27.09
C MET A 131 27.07 -6.49 -27.34
N THR A 132 26.27 -5.88 -26.46
CA THR A 132 25.89 -4.46 -26.54
C THR A 132 27.14 -3.58 -26.60
N THR A 133 28.11 -3.82 -25.72
CA THR A 133 29.35 -3.04 -25.65
C THR A 133 30.22 -3.22 -26.90
N MET A 134 30.24 -4.43 -27.48
CA MET A 134 30.99 -4.70 -28.72
C MET A 134 30.37 -4.06 -29.96
N PHE A 135 29.04 -3.92 -30.02
CA PHE A 135 28.34 -3.48 -31.23
C PHE A 135 27.80 -2.03 -31.18
N LEU A 136 27.56 -1.47 -29.99
CA LEU A 136 27.10 -0.09 -29.82
C LEU A 136 28.28 0.87 -29.55
N THR A 137 28.89 1.34 -30.64
CA THR A 137 29.79 2.50 -30.61
C THR A 137 29.08 3.71 -30.01
N GLU A 138 29.84 4.72 -29.59
CA GLU A 138 29.27 5.97 -29.08
C GLU A 138 28.29 6.62 -30.08
N GLU A 139 28.61 6.56 -31.37
CA GLU A 139 27.72 7.02 -32.45
C GLU A 139 26.40 6.22 -32.50
N HIS A 140 26.48 4.89 -32.40
CA HIS A 140 25.27 4.04 -32.33
C HIS A 140 24.44 4.32 -31.08
N GLN A 141 25.08 4.60 -29.94
CA GLN A 141 24.39 4.95 -28.70
C GLN A 141 23.66 6.30 -28.84
N ILE A 142 24.34 7.32 -29.36
CA ILE A 142 23.73 8.64 -29.59
C ILE A 142 22.54 8.50 -30.55
N LYS A 143 22.67 7.69 -31.60
CA LYS A 143 21.58 7.42 -32.55
C LYS A 143 20.38 6.71 -31.91
N ALA A 144 20.62 5.72 -31.05
CA ALA A 144 19.55 4.91 -30.43
C ALA A 144 18.89 5.60 -29.22
N PHE A 145 19.68 6.34 -28.44
CA PHE A 145 19.30 6.83 -27.11
C PHE A 145 19.27 8.37 -27.02
N GLY A 146 19.71 9.08 -28.06
CA GLY A 146 19.90 10.53 -28.05
C GLY A 146 21.06 10.98 -27.16
N ARG A 147 21.83 10.04 -26.61
CA ARG A 147 22.89 10.32 -25.62
C ARG A 147 23.92 9.19 -25.57
N LYS A 148 25.11 9.52 -25.08
CA LYS A 148 26.10 8.55 -24.61
C LYS A 148 25.63 7.93 -23.29
N ILE A 149 25.77 6.61 -23.16
CA ILE A 149 25.48 5.93 -21.89
C ILE A 149 26.68 6.09 -20.96
N GLU A 150 26.46 6.67 -19.78
CA GLU A 150 27.49 6.70 -18.74
C GLU A 150 27.74 5.29 -18.18
N PRO A 151 29.00 4.83 -18.08
CA PRO A 151 29.31 3.53 -17.52
C PRO A 151 28.73 3.37 -16.10
N MET A 152 28.09 2.23 -15.84
CA MET A 152 27.60 1.88 -14.50
C MET A 152 28.80 1.52 -13.60
N PRO A 153 28.97 2.17 -12.43
CA PRO A 153 29.96 1.75 -11.45
C PRO A 153 29.70 0.30 -11.02
N ASN A 154 30.75 -0.52 -10.99
CA ASN A 154 30.64 -1.91 -10.58
C ASN A 154 30.57 -2.01 -9.06
N PHE A 155 29.40 -1.71 -8.49
CA PHE A 155 29.19 -1.75 -7.06
C PHE A 155 29.29 -3.16 -6.45
N TRP A 156 29.10 -4.20 -7.25
CA TRP A 156 29.36 -5.57 -6.83
C TRP A 156 30.84 -5.75 -6.45
N GLU A 157 31.77 -5.23 -7.26
CA GLU A 157 33.20 -5.21 -6.92
C GLU A 157 33.54 -4.18 -5.84
N GLU A 158 32.94 -2.99 -5.87
CA GLU A 158 33.21 -1.95 -4.86
C GLU A 158 32.94 -2.45 -3.44
N VAL A 159 31.83 -3.18 -3.24
CA VAL A 159 31.48 -3.77 -1.95
C VAL A 159 32.46 -4.89 -1.57
N ARG A 160 32.90 -5.72 -2.53
CA ARG A 160 33.87 -6.81 -2.25
C ARG A 160 35.25 -6.29 -1.85
N GLN A 161 35.64 -5.16 -2.41
CA GLN A 161 36.95 -4.53 -2.17
C GLN A 161 36.95 -3.61 -0.96
N GLU A 162 35.83 -3.46 -0.25
CA GLU A 162 35.71 -2.51 0.85
C GLU A 162 36.56 -2.94 2.06
N PRO A 163 37.61 -2.17 2.43
CA PRO A 163 38.54 -2.55 3.49
C PRO A 163 37.88 -2.70 4.86
N THR A 164 36.78 -1.98 5.07
CA THR A 164 36.08 -1.85 6.35
C THR A 164 35.03 -2.93 6.60
N GLY A 165 34.87 -3.93 5.72
CA GLY A 165 34.10 -5.13 6.07
C GLY A 165 33.40 -5.90 4.96
N GLY A 166 33.38 -5.40 3.72
CA GLY A 166 32.73 -6.05 2.58
C GLY A 166 31.33 -6.61 2.88
N ILE A 167 31.02 -7.82 2.38
CA ILE A 167 29.77 -8.52 2.71
C ILE A 167 29.76 -8.83 4.22
N PRO A 168 28.74 -8.37 4.98
CA PRO A 168 28.69 -8.58 6.43
C PRO A 168 28.76 -10.07 6.81
N LYS A 169 29.54 -10.40 7.85
CA LYS A 169 29.78 -11.80 8.28
C LYS A 169 28.51 -12.60 8.61
N SER A 170 27.47 -11.91 9.09
CA SER A 170 26.19 -12.51 9.46
C SER A 170 25.24 -12.73 8.28
N VAL A 171 25.62 -12.31 7.07
CA VAL A 171 24.83 -12.45 5.85
C VAL A 171 25.34 -13.65 5.05
N ASP A 172 24.43 -14.42 4.47
CA ASP A 172 24.81 -15.53 3.58
C ASP A 172 25.59 -14.98 2.36
N LYS A 173 26.86 -15.38 2.26
CA LYS A 173 27.76 -14.86 1.23
C LYS A 173 27.33 -15.24 -0.18
N LYS A 174 26.70 -16.40 -0.36
CA LYS A 174 26.28 -16.86 -1.70
C LYS A 174 25.13 -15.98 -2.18
N TRP A 175 24.10 -15.82 -1.36
CA TRP A 175 22.98 -14.94 -1.62
C TRP A 175 23.43 -13.49 -1.84
N ALA A 176 24.27 -12.94 -0.97
CA ALA A 176 24.74 -11.55 -1.11
C ALA A 176 25.47 -11.31 -2.43
N ASN A 177 26.34 -12.24 -2.85
CA ASN A 177 27.02 -12.14 -4.14
C ASN A 177 26.04 -12.23 -5.32
N GLU A 178 25.10 -13.17 -5.27
CA GLU A 178 24.08 -13.34 -6.31
C GLU A 178 23.17 -12.11 -6.41
N TYR A 179 22.74 -11.57 -5.27
CA TYR A 179 21.94 -10.36 -5.17
C TYR A 179 22.65 -9.15 -5.77
N LEU A 180 23.89 -8.86 -5.34
CA LEU A 180 24.67 -7.72 -5.81
C LEU A 180 24.99 -7.83 -7.30
N ARG A 181 25.42 -9.02 -7.77
CA ARG A 181 25.71 -9.25 -9.18
C ARG A 181 24.47 -9.08 -10.04
N THR A 182 23.35 -9.69 -9.64
CA THR A 182 22.09 -9.57 -10.39
C THR A 182 21.60 -8.13 -10.44
N SER A 183 21.65 -7.41 -9.33
CA SER A 183 21.26 -5.99 -9.27
C SER A 183 22.14 -5.12 -10.18
N TYR A 184 23.44 -5.41 -10.23
CA TYR A 184 24.39 -4.70 -11.11
C TYR A 184 24.08 -4.95 -12.58
N GLU A 185 23.94 -6.22 -12.99
CA GLU A 185 23.68 -6.56 -14.39
C GLU A 185 22.32 -6.06 -14.86
N GLN A 186 21.29 -6.11 -14.01
CA GLN A 186 19.98 -5.51 -14.30
C GLN A 186 20.11 -4.02 -14.54
N SER A 187 20.74 -3.29 -13.63
CA SER A 187 20.86 -1.83 -13.73
C SER A 187 21.75 -1.37 -14.89
N HIS A 188 22.71 -2.18 -15.29
CA HIS A 188 23.64 -1.85 -16.38
C HIS A 188 22.99 -1.99 -17.75
N SER A 189 22.22 -3.05 -17.98
CA SER A 189 21.80 -3.43 -19.33
C SER A 189 20.31 -3.25 -19.58
N LEU A 190 19.48 -3.58 -18.58
CA LEU A 190 18.03 -3.71 -18.76
C LEU A 190 17.34 -2.37 -19.10
N PRO A 191 17.64 -1.22 -18.44
CA PRO A 191 17.03 0.07 -18.78
C PRO A 191 17.21 0.45 -20.26
N HIS A 192 18.42 0.27 -20.78
CA HIS A 192 18.76 0.64 -22.15
C HIS A 192 18.12 -0.31 -23.17
N PHE A 193 18.12 -1.60 -22.86
CA PHE A 193 17.42 -2.59 -23.70
C PHE A 193 15.92 -2.29 -23.77
N MET A 194 15.28 -2.05 -22.63
CA MET A 194 13.86 -1.69 -22.57
C MET A 194 13.57 -0.39 -23.33
N GLU A 195 14.41 0.63 -23.17
CA GLU A 195 14.29 1.89 -23.91
C GLU A 195 14.34 1.66 -25.42
N MET A 196 15.30 0.87 -25.90
CA MET A 196 15.45 0.54 -27.31
C MET A 196 14.22 -0.22 -27.82
N CYS A 197 13.79 -1.28 -27.14
CA CYS A 197 12.64 -2.08 -27.52
C CYS A 197 11.36 -1.24 -27.61
N MET A 198 11.09 -0.38 -26.61
CA MET A 198 9.89 0.46 -26.59
C MET A 198 9.85 1.51 -27.70
N LYS A 199 11.00 1.89 -28.29
CA LYS A 199 11.04 2.82 -29.43
C LYS A 199 10.77 2.13 -30.78
N LEU A 200 10.85 0.79 -30.85
CA LEU A 200 10.58 0.06 -32.08
C LEU A 200 9.10 0.11 -32.45
N ALA A 201 8.82 0.01 -33.75
CA ALA A 201 7.45 -0.01 -34.27
C ALA A 201 6.72 -1.29 -33.86
N GLU A 202 7.46 -2.37 -33.70
CA GLU A 202 7.01 -3.73 -33.36
C GLU A 202 6.88 -3.97 -31.85
N TYR A 203 7.05 -2.94 -31.02
CA TYR A 203 6.92 -3.09 -29.57
C TYR A 203 5.50 -3.52 -29.17
N GLU A 204 5.42 -4.67 -28.51
CA GLU A 204 4.19 -5.18 -27.90
C GLU A 204 4.43 -5.57 -26.43
N PRO A 205 3.66 -5.00 -25.48
CA PRO A 205 3.67 -5.44 -24.09
C PRO A 205 3.09 -6.84 -23.94
N THR A 206 3.58 -7.57 -22.94
CA THR A 206 3.01 -8.88 -22.61
C THR A 206 1.68 -8.76 -21.86
N MET A 207 0.90 -9.84 -21.81
CA MET A 207 -0.32 -9.88 -20.98
C MET A 207 -0.03 -9.56 -19.50
N LYS A 208 1.14 -9.97 -19.00
CA LYS A 208 1.60 -9.68 -17.64
C LYS A 208 1.81 -8.18 -17.42
N ASP A 209 2.36 -7.48 -18.42
CA ASP A 209 2.54 -6.03 -18.37
C ASP A 209 1.19 -5.31 -18.31
N PHE A 210 0.20 -5.77 -19.09
CA PHE A 210 -1.16 -5.23 -19.03
C PHE A 210 -1.84 -5.48 -17.69
N LEU A 211 -1.76 -6.70 -17.14
CA LEU A 211 -2.35 -7.01 -15.83
C LEU A 211 -1.71 -6.18 -14.72
N LYS A 212 -0.37 -5.99 -14.77
CA LYS A 212 0.34 -5.09 -13.84
C LYS A 212 -0.13 -3.64 -14.01
N ARG A 213 -0.26 -3.17 -15.25
CA ARG A 213 -0.73 -1.82 -15.60
C ARG A 213 -2.16 -1.54 -15.12
N LEU A 214 -3.05 -2.54 -15.16
CA LEU A 214 -4.46 -2.40 -14.78
C LEU A 214 -4.72 -2.63 -13.29
N GLY A 215 -3.82 -3.32 -12.60
CA GLY A 215 -3.94 -3.68 -11.18
C GLY A 215 -5.09 -4.64 -10.86
N THR A 216 -5.71 -5.24 -11.88
CA THR A 216 -6.84 -6.18 -11.74
C THR A 216 -7.01 -7.01 -13.00
N ASN A 217 -7.68 -8.15 -12.85
CA ASN A 217 -8.18 -8.99 -13.94
C ASN A 217 -9.69 -8.83 -14.16
N ASP A 218 -10.34 -7.80 -13.61
CA ASP A 218 -11.77 -7.52 -13.83
C ASP A 218 -12.05 -7.40 -15.33
N PRO A 219 -12.88 -8.30 -15.91
CA PRO A 219 -13.19 -8.30 -17.34
C PRO A 219 -13.76 -6.96 -17.84
N ARG A 220 -14.48 -6.21 -17.00
CA ARG A 220 -15.04 -4.90 -17.36
C ARG A 220 -13.93 -3.88 -17.61
N LYS A 221 -12.92 -3.86 -16.74
CA LYS A 221 -11.79 -2.93 -16.85
C LYS A 221 -10.88 -3.32 -18.00
N VAL A 222 -10.63 -4.62 -18.19
CA VAL A 222 -9.89 -5.14 -19.35
C VAL A 222 -10.59 -4.77 -20.65
N HIS A 223 -11.89 -5.06 -20.79
CA HIS A 223 -12.67 -4.71 -21.98
C HIS A 223 -12.68 -3.21 -22.25
N TRP A 224 -12.88 -2.40 -21.20
CA TRP A 224 -12.84 -0.95 -21.31
C TRP A 224 -11.49 -0.44 -21.79
N PHE A 225 -10.39 -1.00 -21.26
CA PHE A 225 -9.03 -0.59 -21.62
C PHE A 225 -8.72 -0.85 -23.11
N PHE A 226 -9.14 -2.00 -23.63
CA PHE A 226 -8.92 -2.38 -25.03
C PHE A 226 -9.99 -1.89 -26.01
N SER A 227 -10.95 -1.08 -25.56
CA SER A 227 -11.97 -0.52 -26.45
C SER A 227 -11.38 0.58 -27.35
N GLN A 228 -11.82 0.64 -28.61
CA GLN A 228 -11.25 1.53 -29.63
C GLN A 228 -11.57 3.02 -29.42
N GLU A 229 -12.52 3.35 -28.53
CA GLU A 229 -13.00 4.72 -28.32
C GLU A 229 -12.18 5.51 -27.28
N ARG A 230 -11.18 4.87 -26.66
CA ARG A 230 -10.43 5.42 -25.53
C ARG A 230 -9.43 6.48 -25.93
N ARG A 231 -9.35 7.55 -25.13
CA ARG A 231 -8.39 8.65 -25.31
C ARG A 231 -7.55 8.87 -24.06
N PRO A 232 -6.30 9.36 -24.19
CA PRO A 232 -5.52 9.80 -23.04
C PRO A 232 -6.30 10.77 -22.15
N GLY A 233 -6.26 10.55 -20.84
CA GLY A 233 -6.97 11.31 -19.81
C GLY A 233 -8.35 10.77 -19.46
N ASP A 234 -8.92 9.87 -20.26
CA ASP A 234 -10.21 9.27 -19.94
C ASP A 234 -10.09 8.34 -18.69
N ILE A 235 -11.10 8.34 -17.83
CA ILE A 235 -11.08 7.66 -16.50
C ILE A 235 -12.06 6.48 -16.46
N PHE A 236 -11.64 5.36 -15.85
CA PHE A 236 -12.47 4.16 -15.70
C PHE A 236 -13.60 4.44 -14.71
N PRO A 237 -14.87 4.32 -15.12
CA PRO A 237 -15.99 4.49 -14.21
C PRO A 237 -16.07 3.27 -13.31
N ARG A 238 -15.50 3.36 -12.09
CA ARG A 238 -15.67 2.35 -11.05
C ARG A 238 -17.17 2.11 -10.81
N GLY A 239 -17.57 0.85 -10.72
CA GLY A 239 -18.90 0.44 -10.24
C GLY A 239 -18.75 -0.38 -8.96
N MET A 240 -19.85 -0.63 -8.24
CA MET A 240 -19.82 -1.39 -6.97
C MET A 240 -18.98 -2.67 -7.09
N ASN A 241 -18.03 -2.87 -6.16
CA ASN A 241 -16.98 -3.92 -6.09
C ASN A 241 -15.61 -3.54 -6.70
N VAL A 242 -14.95 -2.49 -6.20
CA VAL A 242 -13.56 -2.19 -6.59
C VAL A 242 -12.69 -2.20 -5.34
N TYR A 243 -12.04 -3.35 -5.13
CA TYR A 243 -11.19 -3.71 -4.00
C TYR A 243 -11.90 -3.68 -2.64
N ARG A 244 -11.48 -4.53 -1.71
CA ARG A 244 -11.95 -4.46 -0.32
C ARG A 244 -10.78 -4.01 0.50
N TYR A 245 -10.94 -2.96 1.30
CA TYR A 245 -9.96 -2.62 2.33
C TYR A 245 -9.76 -3.84 3.22
N SER A 246 -8.55 -4.37 3.22
CA SER A 246 -8.23 -5.71 3.71
C SER A 246 -6.80 -5.77 4.21
N SER A 247 -6.58 -6.47 5.31
CA SER A 247 -5.25 -6.68 5.90
C SER A 247 -4.49 -7.84 5.23
N PHE A 248 -4.53 -8.00 3.90
CA PHE A 248 -3.90 -9.13 3.22
C PHE A 248 -2.37 -9.09 3.23
N ILE A 249 -1.80 -7.91 3.40
CA ILE A 249 -0.36 -7.68 3.48
C ILE A 249 -0.09 -6.86 4.73
N ARG A 250 1.03 -7.17 5.38
CA ARG A 250 1.49 -6.49 6.57
C ARG A 250 2.68 -5.61 6.21
N HIS A 251 2.57 -4.33 6.52
CA HIS A 251 3.66 -3.37 6.40
C HIS A 251 4.31 -3.14 7.76
N SER A 252 5.63 -3.18 7.80
CA SER A 252 6.42 -2.90 9.00
C SER A 252 6.39 -1.41 9.34
N PHE A 253 6.31 -0.56 8.32
CA PHE A 253 6.20 0.88 8.41
C PHE A 253 5.57 1.40 7.10
N SER A 254 5.16 2.67 7.06
CA SER A 254 4.52 3.23 5.87
C SER A 254 5.37 3.05 4.60
N ASN A 255 4.72 2.65 3.50
CA ASN A 255 5.35 2.54 2.18
C ASN A 255 5.35 3.87 1.41
N GLN A 256 4.94 4.96 2.06
CA GLN A 256 4.88 6.29 1.49
C GLN A 256 5.18 7.34 2.58
N ALA A 257 6.03 8.32 2.25
CA ALA A 257 6.29 9.45 3.11
C ALA A 257 5.01 10.27 3.29
N TYR A 258 4.69 10.58 4.55
CA TYR A 258 3.53 11.41 4.87
C TYR A 258 3.79 12.86 4.49
N ARG A 259 2.76 13.52 3.95
CA ARG A 259 2.79 14.97 3.77
C ARG A 259 2.88 15.65 5.13
N LYS A 260 3.64 16.74 5.20
CA LYS A 260 3.75 17.58 6.39
C LYS A 260 2.45 18.34 6.63
N GLU A 261 1.69 17.90 7.63
CA GLU A 261 0.46 18.57 8.07
C GLU A 261 0.68 19.43 9.31
N VAL A 262 -0.15 20.45 9.49
CA VAL A 262 -0.20 21.24 10.73
C VAL A 262 -1.33 20.71 11.61
N LEU A 263 -0.96 20.12 12.75
CA LEU A 263 -1.90 19.65 13.76
C LEU A 263 -1.96 20.64 14.93
N HIS A 264 -3.10 20.70 15.61
CA HIS A 264 -3.36 21.73 16.60
C HIS A 264 -3.60 21.12 17.98
N LEU A 265 -3.01 21.71 19.02
CA LEU A 265 -3.29 21.37 20.41
C LEU A 265 -4.79 21.58 20.75
N GLY A 266 -5.30 20.76 21.65
CA GLY A 266 -6.70 20.78 22.10
C GLY A 266 -7.70 20.29 21.06
N THR A 267 -7.23 19.61 20.01
CA THR A 267 -8.07 19.06 18.94
C THR A 267 -7.92 17.54 18.83
N THR A 268 -8.81 16.92 18.05
CA THR A 268 -8.72 15.49 17.70
C THR A 268 -8.29 15.34 16.24
N HIS A 269 -7.23 14.57 16.00
CA HIS A 269 -6.88 14.05 14.68
C HIS A 269 -7.26 12.57 14.59
N VAL A 270 -7.98 12.17 13.54
CA VAL A 270 -8.28 10.75 13.28
C VAL A 270 -7.48 10.25 12.09
N ALA A 271 -6.69 9.19 12.27
CA ALA A 271 -5.94 8.55 11.19
C ALA A 271 -6.55 7.21 10.82
N VAL A 272 -7.17 7.12 9.64
CA VAL A 272 -7.78 5.90 9.12
C VAL A 272 -6.83 5.19 8.15
N GLY A 273 -6.62 3.89 8.38
CA GLY A 273 -5.69 3.08 7.59
C GLY A 273 -4.22 3.28 7.98
N PHE A 274 -3.97 3.74 9.20
CA PHE A 274 -2.60 4.05 9.63
C PHE A 274 -1.76 2.77 9.71
N VAL A 275 -0.54 2.82 9.17
CA VAL A 275 0.43 1.73 9.35
C VAL A 275 1.22 1.94 10.65
N ASP A 276 1.55 3.19 10.95
CA ASP A 276 2.35 3.62 12.08
C ASP A 276 2.06 5.09 12.45
N LEU A 277 2.88 5.71 13.31
CA LEU A 277 2.77 7.12 13.70
C LEU A 277 3.40 8.09 12.67
N GLY A 278 3.57 7.67 11.42
CA GLY A 278 4.28 8.44 10.39
C GLY A 278 3.66 9.82 10.11
N ILE A 279 2.35 9.98 10.25
CA ILE A 279 1.71 11.30 10.13
C ILE A 279 2.11 12.24 11.28
N LEU A 280 2.20 11.76 12.52
CA LEU A 280 2.72 12.55 13.65
C LEU A 280 4.21 12.84 13.44
N PHE A 281 4.95 11.85 12.93
CA PHE A 281 6.36 11.99 12.60
C PHE A 281 6.57 13.14 11.58
N ALA A 282 5.73 13.25 10.55
CA ALA A 282 5.82 14.32 9.55
C ALA A 282 5.24 15.67 10.03
N ALA A 283 4.21 15.66 10.87
CA ALA A 283 3.45 16.86 11.23
C ALA A 283 4.23 17.91 12.03
N THR A 284 3.74 19.14 12.02
CA THR A 284 4.02 20.17 13.03
C THR A 284 2.86 20.26 14.02
N LEU A 285 3.17 20.70 15.24
CA LEU A 285 2.18 20.84 16.32
C LEU A 285 2.14 22.28 16.80
N GLU A 286 1.01 22.95 16.56
CA GLU A 286 0.78 24.36 16.87
C GLU A 286 -0.31 24.54 17.93
N ASP A 287 -0.32 25.71 18.57
CA ASP A 287 -1.41 26.10 19.47
C ASP A 287 -2.65 26.46 18.65
N LYS A 288 -3.84 26.09 19.12
CA LYS A 288 -5.09 26.59 18.54
C LYS A 288 -5.17 28.10 18.79
N LEU A 289 -5.63 28.88 17.80
CA LEU A 289 -5.69 30.37 17.76
C LEU A 289 -6.47 31.07 18.92
N SER A 290 -6.86 30.38 19.99
CA SER A 290 -7.49 30.95 21.17
C SER A 290 -6.47 31.03 22.32
N GLY A 291 -6.22 32.23 22.85
CA GLY A 291 -5.22 32.54 23.91
C GLY A 291 -5.38 31.86 25.28
N THR A 292 -6.03 30.71 25.35
CA THR A 292 -6.04 29.78 26.49
C THR A 292 -5.13 28.58 26.17
N ARG A 293 -4.35 28.10 27.14
CA ARG A 293 -3.51 26.91 26.99
C ARG A 293 -4.38 25.73 26.56
N ALA A 294 -4.27 25.34 25.28
CA ALA A 294 -5.04 24.25 24.72
C ALA A 294 -4.58 22.91 25.36
N GLY A 295 -5.51 21.96 25.49
CA GLY A 295 -5.19 20.60 25.96
C GLY A 295 -4.28 19.84 24.98
N PRO A 296 -3.96 18.55 25.23
CA PRO A 296 -3.22 17.75 24.27
C PRO A 296 -3.95 17.62 22.94
N LEU A 297 -3.19 17.43 21.85
CA LEU A 297 -3.73 16.84 20.63
C LEU A 297 -4.09 15.37 20.93
N ARG A 298 -5.33 14.99 20.64
CA ARG A 298 -5.75 13.58 20.68
C ARG A 298 -5.59 12.95 19.31
N PHE A 299 -4.71 11.98 19.18
CA PHE A 299 -4.54 11.16 17.98
C PHE A 299 -5.36 9.88 18.11
N LEU A 300 -6.35 9.69 17.25
CA LEU A 300 -7.19 8.48 17.18
C LEU A 300 -6.86 7.68 15.91
N GLY A 301 -6.07 6.62 16.04
CA GLY A 301 -5.74 5.72 14.93
C GLY A 301 -6.77 4.61 14.78
N ILE A 302 -7.28 4.41 13.56
CA ILE A 302 -8.19 3.31 13.18
C ILE A 302 -7.51 2.43 12.12
N GLU A 303 -7.35 1.15 12.41
CA GLU A 303 -6.67 0.20 11.51
C GLU A 303 -7.25 -1.21 11.58
N LEU A 304 -7.30 -1.88 10.43
CA LEU A 304 -7.79 -3.26 10.30
C LEU A 304 -6.71 -4.32 10.55
N SER A 305 -5.44 -3.93 10.53
CA SER A 305 -4.31 -4.79 10.86
C SER A 305 -4.06 -4.84 12.36
N VAL A 306 -4.36 -5.98 12.99
CA VAL A 306 -4.01 -6.27 14.40
C VAL A 306 -2.54 -5.97 14.67
N TYR A 307 -1.68 -6.34 13.72
CA TYR A 307 -0.25 -6.12 13.79
C TYR A 307 0.13 -4.65 13.87
N ALA A 308 -0.42 -3.82 12.98
CA ALA A 308 -0.08 -2.40 12.92
C ALA A 308 -0.49 -1.70 14.22
N VAL A 309 -1.69 -2.03 14.74
CA VAL A 309 -2.15 -1.54 16.04
C VAL A 309 -1.21 -1.99 17.16
N ALA A 310 -0.89 -3.29 17.25
CA ALA A 310 -0.03 -3.83 18.31
C ALA A 310 1.38 -3.24 18.28
N LYS A 311 2.02 -3.18 17.09
CA LYS A 311 3.36 -2.60 16.93
C LYS A 311 3.37 -1.12 17.31
N THR A 312 2.38 -0.37 16.86
CA THR A 312 2.28 1.06 17.15
C THR A 312 2.07 1.34 18.64
N LEU A 313 1.31 0.49 19.35
CA LEU A 313 1.22 0.56 20.82
C LEU A 313 2.59 0.40 21.49
N VAL A 314 3.40 -0.57 21.04
CA VAL A 314 4.76 -0.78 21.60
C VAL A 314 5.65 0.43 21.35
N ILE A 315 5.66 0.96 20.12
CA ILE A 315 6.44 2.15 19.77
C ILE A 315 5.99 3.38 20.56
N TRP A 316 4.68 3.59 20.73
CA TRP A 316 4.15 4.69 21.53
C TRP A 316 4.53 4.55 23.01
N GLU A 317 4.47 3.35 23.57
CA GLU A 317 4.92 3.11 24.94
C GLU A 317 6.42 3.40 25.10
N MET A 318 7.25 3.02 24.13
CA MET A 318 8.67 3.37 24.16
C MET A 318 8.87 4.90 24.16
N PHE A 319 8.07 5.66 23.41
CA PHE A 319 8.10 7.13 23.46
C PHE A 319 7.76 7.65 24.86
N GLN A 320 6.72 7.13 25.50
CA GLN A 320 6.31 7.53 26.86
C GLN A 320 7.37 7.20 27.93
N GLN A 321 8.17 6.15 27.70
CA GLN A 321 9.26 5.74 28.58
C GLN A 321 10.60 6.44 28.27
N THR A 322 10.62 7.39 27.32
CA THR A 322 11.88 8.03 26.92
C THR A 322 12.47 8.86 28.07
N PRO A 323 13.75 8.65 28.43
CA PRO A 323 14.46 9.50 29.38
C PRO A 323 14.51 10.97 28.93
N PRO A 324 14.94 11.91 29.78
CA PRO A 324 15.10 13.30 29.37
C PRO A 324 15.93 13.45 28.09
N LEU A 325 15.36 14.14 27.09
CA LEU A 325 16.04 14.44 25.82
C LEU A 325 17.32 15.25 26.04
N LYS A 326 18.25 15.17 25.09
CA LYS A 326 19.58 15.80 25.15
C LYS A 326 20.44 15.27 26.30
N THR A 327 20.19 14.03 26.71
CA THR A 327 21.05 13.24 27.59
C THR A 327 21.50 12.00 26.83
N ARG A 328 22.64 11.43 27.21
CA ARG A 328 23.15 10.19 26.60
C ARG A 328 22.14 9.05 26.64
N GLU A 329 21.37 8.94 27.72
CA GLU A 329 20.32 7.93 27.88
C GLU A 329 19.12 8.20 26.96
N GLY A 330 18.69 9.46 26.86
CA GLY A 330 17.62 9.87 25.95
C GLY A 330 17.98 9.60 24.49
N ASP A 331 19.22 9.89 24.08
CA ASP A 331 19.70 9.68 22.72
C ASP A 331 19.77 8.18 22.38
N LYS A 332 20.30 7.36 23.31
CA LYS A 332 20.29 5.90 23.19
C LYS A 332 18.87 5.33 23.06
N HIS A 333 17.93 5.85 23.85
CA HIS A 333 16.54 5.38 23.79
C HIS A 333 15.82 5.82 22.50
N CYS A 334 16.08 7.02 21.99
CA CYS A 334 15.60 7.45 20.68
C CYS A 334 16.12 6.52 19.56
N ARG A 335 17.39 6.13 19.63
CA ARG A 335 17.96 5.13 18.71
C ARG A 335 17.32 3.75 18.88
N ALA A 336 16.97 3.35 20.10
CA ALA A 336 16.21 2.12 20.32
C ALA A 336 14.83 2.16 19.66
N ILE A 337 14.11 3.28 19.76
CA ILE A 337 12.84 3.49 19.06
C ILE A 337 13.03 3.42 17.54
N LEU A 338 14.09 4.04 17.01
CA LEU A 338 14.42 4.00 15.58
C LEU A 338 14.57 2.56 15.08
N GLN A 339 15.35 1.76 15.80
CA GLN A 339 15.59 0.36 15.47
C GLN A 339 14.33 -0.50 15.61
N ALA A 340 13.54 -0.30 16.68
CA ALA A 340 12.28 -1.01 16.89
C ALA A 340 11.28 -0.74 15.75
N TRP A 341 11.24 0.50 15.27
CA TRP A 341 10.33 0.91 14.21
C TRP A 341 10.80 0.43 12.83
N PHE A 342 12.04 0.71 12.44
CA PHE A 342 12.48 0.65 11.04
C PHE A 342 13.55 -0.41 10.72
N SER A 343 14.29 -0.90 11.71
CA SER A 343 15.41 -1.84 11.48
C SER A 343 14.94 -3.30 11.51
N ALA A 344 15.53 -4.14 10.66
CA ALA A 344 15.36 -5.59 10.69
C ALA A 344 16.04 -6.23 11.92
N THR A 345 16.99 -5.53 12.53
CA THR A 345 17.76 -6.02 13.68
C THR A 345 17.90 -4.97 14.78
N TRP A 346 18.31 -5.42 15.95
CA TRP A 346 18.36 -4.64 17.17
C TRP A 346 19.72 -4.75 17.86
N SER A 347 20.13 -3.65 18.49
CA SER A 347 21.11 -3.66 19.57
C SER A 347 20.52 -4.29 20.84
N GLY A 348 21.38 -4.56 21.83
CA GLY A 348 20.93 -5.06 23.14
C GLY A 348 20.07 -4.05 23.90
N ASP A 349 20.39 -2.76 23.79
CA ASP A 349 19.62 -1.67 24.40
C ASP A 349 18.19 -1.65 23.83
N THR A 350 18.04 -1.85 22.52
CA THR A 350 16.74 -1.93 21.85
C THR A 350 15.92 -3.14 22.30
N GLU A 351 16.53 -4.33 22.38
CA GLU A 351 15.83 -5.52 22.86
C GLU A 351 15.27 -5.28 24.28
N LYS A 352 16.07 -4.69 25.17
CA LYS A 352 15.66 -4.37 26.54
C LYS A 352 14.51 -3.36 26.56
N ALA A 353 14.62 -2.27 25.80
CA ALA A 353 13.59 -1.22 25.75
C ALA A 353 12.26 -1.75 25.19
N VAL A 354 12.29 -2.56 24.13
CA VAL A 354 11.08 -3.16 23.55
C VAL A 354 10.41 -4.13 24.53
N ARG A 355 11.17 -4.98 25.22
CA ARG A 355 10.61 -5.91 26.23
C ARG A 355 9.94 -5.14 27.37
N ALA A 356 10.59 -4.10 27.89
CA ALA A 356 10.03 -3.25 28.95
C ALA A 356 8.71 -2.57 28.51
N ALA A 357 8.64 -2.09 27.26
CA ALA A 357 7.43 -1.51 26.71
C ALA A 357 6.28 -2.53 26.60
N ILE A 358 6.55 -3.74 26.08
CA ILE A 358 5.54 -4.81 25.98
C ILE A 358 5.02 -5.19 27.38
N GLU A 359 5.91 -5.39 28.35
CA GLU A 359 5.55 -5.72 29.74
C GLU A 359 4.66 -4.66 30.37
N ALA A 360 4.97 -3.38 30.17
CA ALA A 360 4.16 -2.26 30.67
C ALA A 360 2.75 -2.20 30.07
N ILE A 361 2.62 -2.48 28.77
CA ILE A 361 1.31 -2.53 28.08
C ILE A 361 0.48 -3.71 28.60
N VAL A 362 1.07 -4.92 28.61
CA VAL A 362 0.40 -6.14 29.07
C VAL A 362 -0.03 -5.98 30.54
N GLY A 363 0.85 -5.43 31.39
CA GLY A 363 0.58 -5.13 32.79
C GLY A 363 -0.60 -4.18 33.00
N ARG A 364 -0.67 -3.05 32.28
CA ARG A 364 -1.78 -2.07 32.39
C ARG A 364 -3.11 -2.60 31.85
N SER A 365 -3.07 -3.40 30.79
CA SER A 365 -4.27 -4.02 30.19
C SER A 365 -5.03 -4.95 31.14
N SER A 366 -4.37 -5.41 32.20
CA SER A 366 -4.98 -6.25 33.23
C SER A 366 -5.73 -5.44 34.30
N LYS A 367 -5.54 -4.11 34.38
CA LYS A 367 -6.00 -3.29 35.50
C LYS A 367 -6.91 -2.11 35.13
N HIS A 368 -6.72 -1.46 33.97
CA HIS A 368 -7.37 -0.15 33.72
C HIS A 368 -7.93 0.08 32.30
N PHE A 369 -7.60 -0.77 31.31
CA PHE A 369 -8.07 -0.61 29.93
C PHE A 369 -8.27 -1.95 29.22
N SER A 370 -9.41 -2.16 28.57
CA SER A 370 -9.68 -3.38 27.80
C SER A 370 -9.14 -3.25 26.38
N LEU A 371 -7.96 -3.82 26.14
CA LEU A 371 -7.44 -4.01 24.79
C LEU A 371 -8.35 -4.95 23.99
N ASN A 372 -8.41 -4.75 22.67
CA ASN A 372 -9.02 -5.74 21.79
C ASN A 372 -8.34 -7.12 21.99
N PRO A 373 -9.10 -8.22 22.09
CA PRO A 373 -8.53 -9.55 22.37
C PRO A 373 -7.44 -10.00 21.38
N GLU A 374 -7.57 -9.65 20.10
CA GLU A 374 -6.59 -10.03 19.08
C GLU A 374 -5.30 -9.25 19.22
N VAL A 375 -5.39 -7.93 19.47
CA VAL A 375 -4.23 -7.08 19.75
C VAL A 375 -3.51 -7.56 21.03
N LYS A 376 -4.27 -7.90 22.07
CA LYS A 376 -3.73 -8.46 23.31
C LYS A 376 -3.02 -9.79 23.09
N ALA A 377 -3.58 -10.66 22.23
CA ALA A 377 -2.94 -11.92 21.88
C ALA A 377 -1.58 -11.68 21.20
N THR A 378 -1.50 -10.76 20.24
CA THR A 378 -0.22 -10.41 19.57
C THR A 378 0.82 -9.88 20.57
N LEU A 379 0.44 -8.99 21.48
CA LEU A 379 1.34 -8.48 22.51
C LEU A 379 1.82 -9.59 23.46
N ASN A 380 0.93 -10.51 23.87
CA ASN A 380 1.29 -11.66 24.69
C ASN A 380 2.25 -12.61 23.95
N HIS A 381 2.06 -12.79 22.63
CA HIS A 381 2.98 -13.58 21.80
C HIS A 381 4.39 -12.97 21.84
N TRP A 382 4.53 -11.67 21.58
CA TRP A 382 5.84 -11.00 21.65
C TRP A 382 6.42 -10.96 23.06
N SER A 383 5.59 -10.86 24.10
CA SER A 383 6.03 -10.94 25.49
C SER A 383 6.64 -12.31 25.83
N ALA A 384 6.09 -13.38 25.26
CA ALA A 384 6.56 -14.75 25.46
C ALA A 384 7.64 -15.18 24.44
N ALA A 385 7.91 -14.34 23.43
CA ALA A 385 8.85 -14.67 22.36
C ALA A 385 10.28 -14.81 22.89
N SER A 386 10.92 -15.91 22.50
CA SER A 386 12.36 -16.09 22.67
C SER A 386 13.11 -15.07 21.82
N ARG A 387 14.38 -14.85 22.17
CA ARG A 387 15.23 -13.94 21.40
C ARG A 387 15.44 -14.48 19.99
N MET A 388 15.06 -13.71 18.97
CA MET A 388 15.35 -14.02 17.58
C MET A 388 16.84 -13.84 17.29
N THR A 389 17.45 -14.84 16.66
CA THR A 389 18.88 -14.77 16.30
C THR A 389 19.12 -13.82 15.14
N LEU A 390 20.33 -13.26 15.07
CA LEU A 390 20.72 -12.38 13.97
C LEU A 390 20.63 -13.09 12.60
N GLY A 391 21.09 -14.34 12.51
CA GLY A 391 21.05 -15.12 11.27
C GLY A 391 19.63 -15.38 10.78
N GLU A 392 18.69 -15.63 11.70
CA GLU A 392 17.28 -15.80 11.36
C GLU A 392 16.66 -14.50 10.80
N ALA A 393 16.92 -13.36 11.43
CA ALA A 393 16.42 -12.07 10.94
C ALA A 393 16.96 -11.76 9.55
N ARG A 394 18.27 -11.96 9.31
CA ARG A 394 18.89 -11.77 7.99
C ARG A 394 18.32 -12.69 6.92
N LEU A 395 18.01 -13.94 7.28
CA LEU A 395 17.36 -14.89 6.36
C LEU A 395 15.92 -14.48 6.02
N ARG A 396 15.17 -13.94 6.99
CA ARG A 396 13.81 -13.44 6.73
C ARG A 396 13.84 -12.16 5.90
N TRP A 397 14.77 -11.26 6.17
CA TRP A 397 15.03 -10.06 5.36
C TRP A 397 15.38 -10.44 3.92
N SER A 398 16.37 -11.32 3.72
CA SER A 398 16.82 -11.72 2.38
C SER A 398 15.72 -12.37 1.53
N ARG A 399 14.81 -13.13 2.16
CA ARG A 399 13.64 -13.72 1.48
C ARG A 399 12.61 -12.69 1.00
N ASN A 400 12.57 -11.53 1.65
CA ASN A 400 11.64 -10.47 1.32
C ASN A 400 12.28 -9.37 0.44
N THR A 401 13.61 -9.34 0.29
CA THR A 401 14.33 -8.35 -0.53
C THR A 401 14.50 -8.83 -1.98
N SER A 402 14.16 -7.98 -2.96
CA SER A 402 14.30 -8.27 -4.39
C SER A 402 15.30 -7.34 -5.07
N CYS A 403 16.15 -7.91 -5.94
CA CYS A 403 17.09 -7.13 -6.76
C CYS A 403 16.39 -6.17 -7.74
N ALA A 404 15.17 -6.50 -8.17
CA ALA A 404 14.38 -5.67 -9.07
C ALA A 404 13.96 -4.32 -8.44
N SER A 405 14.14 -4.16 -7.13
CA SER A 405 13.83 -2.94 -6.38
C SER A 405 15.07 -2.28 -5.77
N SER A 406 16.27 -2.73 -6.13
CA SER A 406 17.53 -2.20 -5.59
C SER A 406 17.74 -0.74 -6.00
N GLY A 407 18.06 0.11 -5.03
CA GLY A 407 18.41 1.52 -5.24
C GLY A 407 19.92 1.77 -5.38
N ILE A 408 20.77 0.74 -5.27
CA ILE A 408 22.23 0.90 -5.25
C ILE A 408 22.73 1.60 -6.52
N SER A 409 22.24 1.19 -7.69
CA SER A 409 22.71 1.69 -8.98
C SER A 409 22.36 3.16 -9.21
N GLU A 410 21.33 3.69 -8.56
CA GLU A 410 20.94 5.09 -8.68
C GLU A 410 21.98 6.04 -8.06
N MET A 411 22.77 5.55 -7.09
CA MET A 411 23.71 6.38 -6.35
C MET A 411 24.97 6.70 -7.16
N ARG A 412 25.30 7.99 -7.24
CA ARG A 412 26.48 8.51 -7.94
C ARG A 412 27.77 8.32 -7.14
N ARG A 413 27.74 8.47 -5.82
CA ARG A 413 28.94 8.38 -4.97
C ARG A 413 29.15 6.95 -4.50
N ARG A 414 30.42 6.51 -4.47
CA ARG A 414 30.82 5.18 -3.96
C ARG A 414 30.36 4.94 -2.52
N VAL A 415 30.49 5.95 -1.66
CA VAL A 415 30.08 5.87 -0.25
C VAL A 415 28.58 5.61 -0.07
N ASP A 416 27.73 6.18 -0.93
CA ASP A 416 26.28 5.94 -0.88
C ASP A 416 25.92 4.56 -1.41
N ARG A 417 26.60 4.10 -2.47
CA ARG A 417 26.41 2.74 -2.99
C ARG A 417 26.74 1.68 -1.95
N ILE A 418 27.85 1.85 -1.23
CA ILE A 418 28.25 0.94 -0.17
C ILE A 418 27.23 0.96 0.98
N ALA A 419 26.83 2.14 1.44
CA ALA A 419 25.84 2.27 2.51
C ALA A 419 24.48 1.66 2.13
N MET A 420 23.99 1.92 0.91
CA MET A 420 22.75 1.32 0.41
C MET A 420 22.88 -0.20 0.26
N ALA A 421 24.01 -0.70 -0.26
CA ALA A 421 24.25 -2.14 -0.38
C ALA A 421 24.28 -2.83 0.99
N GLN A 422 24.93 -2.21 1.99
CA GLN A 422 24.92 -2.69 3.36
C GLN A 422 23.49 -2.74 3.90
N TYR A 423 22.71 -1.67 3.72
CA TYR A 423 21.30 -1.63 4.10
C TYR A 423 20.48 -2.74 3.42
N GLU A 424 20.54 -2.87 2.09
CA GLU A 424 19.75 -3.88 1.37
C GLU A 424 20.12 -5.32 1.76
N LEU A 425 21.41 -5.59 2.05
CA LEU A 425 21.87 -6.92 2.49
C LEU A 425 21.48 -7.26 3.93
N THR A 426 21.23 -6.25 4.77
CA THR A 426 21.07 -6.42 6.21
C THR A 426 19.65 -6.08 6.66
N GLY A 427 19.14 -4.92 6.27
CA GLY A 427 17.99 -4.25 6.84
C GLY A 427 18.34 -3.45 8.10
N ASP A 428 19.64 -3.22 8.36
CA ASP A 428 20.07 -2.45 9.52
C ASP A 428 19.80 -0.96 9.36
N PHE A 429 19.14 -0.38 10.36
CA PHE A 429 18.92 1.05 10.41
C PHE A 429 19.11 1.59 11.83
N GLY A 430 20.01 2.55 12.00
CA GLY A 430 20.36 3.10 13.30
C GLY A 430 21.22 2.19 14.16
N ILE A 431 21.96 1.26 13.56
CA ILE A 431 22.88 0.34 14.26
C ILE A 431 24.28 0.98 14.32
N GLU A 432 24.80 1.20 15.53
CA GLU A 432 26.14 1.77 15.77
C GLU A 432 27.23 0.67 15.83
N ASP A 433 28.48 1.08 16.09
CA ASP A 433 29.68 0.23 16.09
C ASP A 433 29.62 -1.02 17.00
N ASP A 434 28.84 -0.96 18.08
CA ASP A 434 28.59 -2.10 18.98
C ASP A 434 27.84 -3.26 18.27
N GLY A 435 27.24 -2.96 17.11
CA GLY A 435 26.67 -3.91 16.17
C GLY A 435 25.27 -4.44 16.55
N ALA A 436 24.67 -5.12 15.58
CA ALA A 436 23.40 -5.82 15.78
C ALA A 436 23.59 -7.10 16.61
N LEU A 437 22.69 -7.33 17.57
CA LEU A 437 22.73 -8.46 18.49
C LEU A 437 21.52 -9.40 18.35
N ALA A 438 20.36 -8.91 17.92
CA ALA A 438 19.12 -9.69 17.83
C ALA A 438 18.29 -9.31 16.60
N GLY A 439 17.36 -10.19 16.22
CA GLY A 439 16.36 -9.91 15.21
C GLY A 439 15.18 -9.09 15.75
N ASN A 440 14.56 -8.28 14.88
CA ASN A 440 13.36 -7.53 15.23
C ASN A 440 12.12 -8.45 15.30
N ILE A 441 11.72 -8.87 16.51
CA ILE A 441 10.53 -9.71 16.70
C ILE A 441 9.24 -8.98 16.31
N LEU A 442 9.19 -7.65 16.45
CA LEU A 442 8.03 -6.86 16.01
C LEU A 442 7.93 -6.85 14.49
N MET A 443 9.01 -7.08 13.73
CA MET A 443 8.98 -7.14 12.28
C MET A 443 8.67 -8.55 11.79
N PHE A 444 9.28 -9.57 12.40
CA PHE A 444 9.35 -10.91 11.83
C PHE A 444 8.57 -11.96 12.61
N ASP A 445 8.50 -11.89 13.93
CA ASP A 445 7.89 -12.93 14.76
C ASP A 445 6.39 -12.65 14.92
N CYS A 446 5.56 -13.25 14.09
CA CYS A 446 4.12 -13.06 14.13
C CYS A 446 3.40 -14.39 14.24
N GLN A 447 2.23 -14.38 14.87
CA GLN A 447 1.41 -15.56 15.07
C GLN A 447 1.03 -16.23 13.75
N ASP A 448 0.84 -17.55 13.80
CA ASP A 448 0.35 -18.32 12.66
C ASP A 448 -0.97 -17.73 12.12
N GLY A 449 -1.05 -17.64 10.79
CA GLY A 449 -2.19 -17.04 10.09
C GLY A 449 -2.15 -15.50 9.98
N SER A 450 -1.11 -14.85 10.50
CA SER A 450 -0.84 -13.44 10.22
C SER A 450 -0.59 -13.23 8.73
N ALA A 451 -1.00 -12.07 8.23
CA ALA A 451 -0.73 -11.63 6.87
C ALA A 451 0.78 -11.66 6.55
N PRO A 452 1.17 -12.05 5.32
CA PRO A 452 2.56 -11.99 4.88
C PRO A 452 3.10 -10.57 4.96
N GLN A 453 4.41 -10.47 5.21
CA GLN A 453 5.12 -9.19 5.15
C GLN A 453 5.15 -8.69 3.70
N ALA A 454 5.05 -7.38 3.51
CA ALA A 454 5.28 -6.75 2.23
C ALA A 454 6.70 -7.07 1.72
N SER A 455 6.84 -7.30 0.42
CA SER A 455 8.14 -7.53 -0.20
C SER A 455 8.85 -6.20 -0.45
N SER A 456 10.17 -6.23 -0.33
CA SER A 456 11.09 -5.13 -0.64
C SER A 456 10.76 -3.83 0.10
N GLU A 457 10.31 -3.95 1.35
CA GLU A 457 10.15 -2.79 2.23
C GLU A 457 11.50 -2.07 2.40
N THR A 458 11.48 -0.75 2.27
CA THR A 458 12.66 0.10 2.43
C THR A 458 12.29 1.38 3.15
N ILE A 459 13.13 1.77 4.11
CA ILE A 459 12.97 2.98 4.93
C ILE A 459 12.83 4.23 4.07
N PHE A 460 13.48 4.25 2.92
CA PHE A 460 13.45 5.37 1.98
C PHE A 460 12.09 5.61 1.32
N SER A 461 11.12 4.70 1.52
CA SER A 461 9.72 4.91 1.15
C SER A 461 8.97 5.71 2.21
N ALA A 462 9.36 5.59 3.48
CA ALA A 462 8.69 6.21 4.62
C ALA A 462 9.21 7.62 4.93
N LEU A 463 10.42 7.96 4.45
CA LEU A 463 11.07 9.24 4.71
C LEU A 463 10.88 10.21 3.54
N ASP A 464 10.71 11.50 3.86
CA ASP A 464 10.67 12.53 2.82
C ASP A 464 12.06 12.72 2.21
N TRP A 465 12.24 12.13 1.04
CA TRP A 465 13.49 12.18 0.30
C TRP A 465 13.88 13.62 -0.10
N LYS A 466 12.96 14.58 -0.18
CA LYS A 466 13.33 15.99 -0.44
C LYS A 466 14.10 16.57 0.75
N GLU A 467 13.67 16.25 1.97
CA GLU A 467 14.34 16.68 3.21
C GLU A 467 15.69 15.97 3.39
N LEU A 468 15.79 14.69 2.99
CA LEU A 468 17.07 13.96 3.03
C LEU A 468 18.16 14.65 2.20
N ALA A 469 17.79 15.26 1.07
CA ALA A 469 18.72 15.98 0.20
C ALA A 469 19.45 17.11 0.94
N LEU A 470 18.78 17.75 1.91
CA LEU A 470 19.30 18.88 2.68
C LEU A 470 20.34 18.45 3.72
N LEU A 471 20.31 17.19 4.15
CA LEU A 471 21.23 16.62 5.13
C LEU A 471 22.46 15.98 4.48
N LEU A 472 22.42 15.75 3.17
CA LEU A 472 23.55 15.17 2.45
C LEU A 472 24.71 16.16 2.31
N SER A 473 25.90 15.70 2.67
CA SER A 473 27.16 16.44 2.55
C SER A 473 28.26 15.55 1.98
N PRO A 474 29.42 16.09 1.56
CA PRO A 474 30.57 15.26 1.12
C PRO A 474 31.04 14.23 2.16
N SER A 475 30.81 14.48 3.46
CA SER A 475 31.19 13.59 4.56
C SER A 475 30.08 12.66 5.06
N THR A 476 28.84 12.88 4.62
CA THR A 476 27.66 12.10 5.06
C THR A 476 27.17 11.22 3.92
N ASN A 477 27.02 9.92 4.18
CA ASN A 477 26.40 9.00 3.22
C ASN A 477 24.86 9.02 3.33
N ILE A 478 24.19 8.43 2.34
CA ILE A 478 22.72 8.41 2.25
C ILE A 478 22.01 7.79 3.46
N LEU A 479 22.58 6.75 4.06
CA LEU A 479 22.00 6.08 5.21
C LEU A 479 22.15 6.92 6.47
N GLN A 480 23.31 7.54 6.67
CA GLN A 480 23.56 8.46 7.79
C GLN A 480 22.61 9.66 7.76
N ALA A 481 22.41 10.26 6.58
CA ALA A 481 21.45 11.36 6.41
C ALA A 481 20.00 10.91 6.73
N ALA A 482 19.62 9.71 6.32
CA ALA A 482 18.32 9.13 6.64
C ALA A 482 18.15 8.85 8.14
N GLU A 483 19.17 8.35 8.81
CA GLU A 483 19.17 8.12 10.25
C GLU A 483 19.06 9.43 11.02
N GLU A 484 19.80 10.47 10.63
CA GLU A 484 19.75 11.80 11.25
C GLU A 484 18.35 12.42 11.12
N PHE A 485 17.75 12.34 9.93
CA PHE A 485 16.38 12.77 9.70
C PHE A 485 15.38 12.04 10.60
N ALA A 486 15.49 10.70 10.65
CA ALA A 486 14.61 9.86 11.45
C ALA A 486 14.77 10.11 12.95
N LEU A 487 16.00 10.25 13.45
CA LEU A 487 16.28 10.58 14.85
C LEU A 487 15.71 11.95 15.24
N THR A 488 15.79 12.94 14.35
CA THR A 488 15.20 14.28 14.59
C THR A 488 13.69 14.18 14.79
N GLY A 489 13.00 13.42 13.92
CA GLY A 489 11.56 13.18 14.05
C GLY A 489 11.18 12.37 15.30
N ILE A 490 11.98 11.36 15.65
CA ILE A 490 11.79 10.56 16.86
C ILE A 490 11.98 11.41 18.12
N ALA A 491 13.05 12.20 18.20
CA ALA A 491 13.29 13.08 19.35
C ALA A 491 12.14 14.10 19.53
N LYS A 492 11.59 14.61 18.41
CA LYS A 492 10.39 15.46 18.42
C LYS A 492 9.19 14.74 19.02
N LEU A 493 8.88 13.52 18.56
CA LEU A 493 7.75 12.72 19.06
C LEU A 493 7.92 12.32 20.52
N ALA A 494 9.13 11.94 20.93
CA ALA A 494 9.45 11.66 22.33
C ALA A 494 9.19 12.88 23.22
N GLY A 495 9.57 14.08 22.76
CA GLY A 495 9.25 15.33 23.46
C GLY A 495 7.75 15.55 23.59
N TRP A 496 6.98 15.34 22.52
CA TRP A 496 5.52 15.46 22.57
C TRP A 496 4.84 14.47 23.50
N ALA A 497 5.31 13.22 23.53
CA ALA A 497 4.78 12.19 24.43
C ALA A 497 5.09 12.50 25.90
N ARG A 498 6.35 12.83 26.20
CA ARG A 498 6.81 13.13 27.57
C ARG A 498 6.16 14.38 28.15
N ASP A 499 6.02 15.42 27.34
CA ASP A 499 5.43 16.69 27.76
C ASP A 499 3.89 16.65 27.71
N GLU A 500 3.30 15.46 27.49
CA GLU A 500 1.85 15.20 27.39
C GLU A 500 1.14 16.14 26.40
N ARG A 501 1.83 16.53 25.32
CA ARG A 501 1.29 17.39 24.26
C ARG A 501 0.45 16.60 23.25
N VAL A 502 0.69 15.29 23.16
CA VAL A 502 -0.04 14.38 22.29
C VAL A 502 -0.45 13.14 23.09
N THR A 503 -1.69 12.71 22.92
CA THR A 503 -2.19 11.41 23.39
C THR A 503 -2.53 10.53 22.20
N VAL A 504 -2.26 9.22 22.29
CA VAL A 504 -2.51 8.27 21.20
C VAL A 504 -3.50 7.21 21.67
N ASP A 505 -4.65 7.17 21.01
CA ASP A 505 -5.68 6.14 21.13
C ASP A 505 -5.72 5.32 19.85
N LEU A 506 -5.58 4.00 19.94
CA LEU A 506 -5.65 3.12 18.77
C LEU A 506 -6.86 2.20 18.84
N ARG A 507 -7.50 1.98 17.69
CA ARG A 507 -8.63 1.07 17.50
C ARG A 507 -8.34 0.07 16.41
N PHE A 508 -8.57 -1.20 16.73
CA PHE A 508 -8.64 -2.27 15.76
C PHE A 508 -10.07 -2.40 15.26
N GLY A 509 -10.29 -2.24 13.95
CA GLY A 509 -11.60 -2.40 13.35
C GLY A 509 -11.71 -1.76 11.99
N LYS A 510 -12.81 -2.07 11.28
CA LYS A 510 -13.18 -1.38 10.06
C LYS A 510 -13.73 0.00 10.38
N VAL A 511 -13.39 0.99 9.56
CA VAL A 511 -13.89 2.36 9.74
C VAL A 511 -15.41 2.42 9.65
N GLU A 512 -16.02 1.57 8.82
CA GLU A 512 -17.48 1.44 8.66
C GLU A 512 -18.18 1.03 9.95
N ASP A 513 -17.52 0.23 10.79
CA ASP A 513 -18.06 -0.25 12.07
C ASP A 513 -17.87 0.77 13.20
N LEU A 514 -17.05 1.81 12.98
CA LEU A 514 -16.62 2.77 14.00
C LEU A 514 -17.08 4.21 13.73
N VAL A 515 -17.94 4.42 12.72
CA VAL A 515 -18.44 5.74 12.30
C VAL A 515 -19.00 6.55 13.47
N GLU A 516 -19.82 5.92 14.32
CA GLU A 516 -20.45 6.57 15.47
C GLU A 516 -19.41 7.04 16.51
N GLU A 517 -18.41 6.21 16.80
CA GLU A 517 -17.31 6.53 17.72
C GLU A 517 -16.44 7.66 17.15
N ILE A 518 -16.10 7.58 15.87
CA ILE A 518 -15.29 8.58 15.17
C ILE A 518 -16.00 9.94 15.17
N ALA A 519 -17.29 9.97 14.80
CA ALA A 519 -18.08 11.19 14.81
C ALA A 519 -18.20 11.79 16.23
N ALA A 520 -18.41 10.95 17.24
CA ALA A 520 -18.48 11.38 18.64
C ALA A 520 -17.16 11.99 19.15
N ALA A 521 -16.01 11.61 18.56
CA ALA A 521 -14.71 12.18 18.87
C ALA A 521 -14.50 13.60 18.31
N LYS A 522 -15.44 14.12 17.51
CA LYS A 522 -15.43 15.45 16.88
C LYS A 522 -14.09 15.76 16.21
N PRO A 523 -13.76 15.04 15.11
CA PRO A 523 -12.49 15.21 14.44
C PRO A 523 -12.31 16.65 13.94
N TRP A 524 -11.21 17.28 14.33
CA TRP A 524 -10.77 18.54 13.70
C TRP A 524 -10.10 18.24 12.36
N THR A 525 -9.28 17.20 12.33
CA THR A 525 -8.69 16.70 11.10
C THR A 525 -8.83 15.18 10.97
N MET A 526 -8.87 14.70 9.73
CA MET A 526 -8.90 13.27 9.43
C MET A 526 -7.96 12.92 8.28
N SER A 527 -7.04 11.96 8.45
CA SER A 527 -6.22 11.43 7.36
C SER A 527 -6.68 10.08 6.86
N TRP A 528 -6.68 9.88 5.54
CA TRP A 528 -7.05 8.64 4.87
C TRP A 528 -5.82 8.07 4.14
N SER A 529 -5.15 7.10 4.76
CA SER A 529 -3.96 6.44 4.22
C SER A 529 -4.38 5.44 3.15
N ASN A 530 -4.36 5.87 1.88
CA ASN A 530 -4.82 5.16 0.68
C ASN A 530 -6.15 4.38 0.74
N VAL A 531 -6.96 4.54 1.79
CA VAL A 531 -8.25 3.87 1.99
C VAL A 531 -9.22 4.11 0.82
N LEU A 532 -9.18 5.31 0.22
CA LEU A 532 -10.01 5.68 -0.92
C LEU A 532 -9.75 4.81 -2.17
N ASP A 533 -8.59 4.17 -2.26
CA ASP A 533 -8.27 3.25 -3.36
C ASP A 533 -9.07 1.95 -3.27
N TYR A 534 -9.55 1.61 -2.06
CA TYR A 534 -10.17 0.33 -1.73
C TYR A 534 -11.68 0.40 -1.46
N ILE A 535 -12.29 1.55 -1.69
CA ILE A 535 -13.72 1.78 -1.53
C ILE A 535 -14.23 2.44 -2.82
N ASP A 536 -15.47 2.15 -3.21
CA ASP A 536 -16.12 2.92 -4.27
C ASP A 536 -16.10 4.41 -3.92
N HIS A 537 -15.81 5.28 -4.88
CA HIS A 537 -15.65 6.72 -4.61
C HIS A 537 -16.89 7.32 -3.93
N ARG A 538 -18.10 6.90 -4.34
CA ARG A 538 -19.34 7.41 -3.75
C ARG A 538 -19.50 6.94 -2.31
N ASP A 539 -19.24 5.67 -2.05
CA ASP A 539 -19.35 5.10 -0.71
C ASP A 539 -18.27 5.63 0.23
N PHE A 540 -17.05 5.87 -0.29
CA PHE A 540 -16.00 6.57 0.44
C PHE A 540 -16.45 7.97 0.89
N HIS A 541 -17.00 8.77 -0.02
CA HIS A 541 -17.47 10.12 0.33
C HIS A 541 -18.61 10.08 1.36
N ARG A 542 -19.55 9.14 1.25
CA ARG A 542 -20.62 8.95 2.25
C ARG A 542 -20.10 8.56 3.62
N LEU A 543 -19.13 7.64 3.65
CA LEU A 543 -18.47 7.21 4.88
C LEU A 543 -17.73 8.37 5.53
N ALA A 544 -16.92 9.10 4.75
CA ALA A 544 -16.14 10.23 5.22
C ALA A 544 -17.05 11.36 5.77
N ARG A 545 -18.18 11.66 5.11
CA ARG A 545 -19.21 12.59 5.63
C ARG A 545 -19.82 12.11 6.95
N SER A 546 -20.12 10.82 7.05
CA SER A 546 -20.71 10.27 8.28
C SER A 546 -19.75 10.40 9.47
N CYS A 547 -18.44 10.24 9.23
CA CYS A 547 -17.41 10.43 10.24
C CYS A 547 -17.26 11.90 10.68
N SER A 548 -17.54 12.87 9.79
CA SER A 548 -17.42 14.30 10.06
C SER A 548 -18.76 15.02 10.29
N ARG A 549 -19.84 14.28 10.56
CA ARG A 549 -21.19 14.85 10.75
C ARG A 549 -21.34 15.83 11.91
N CYS A 550 -20.36 15.87 12.82
CA CYS A 550 -20.34 16.77 13.96
C CYS A 550 -19.66 18.13 13.67
N GLY A 551 -19.28 18.40 12.42
CA GLY A 551 -18.78 19.69 11.94
C GLY A 551 -17.26 19.86 12.04
N ASP A 552 -16.73 20.88 11.36
CA ASP A 552 -15.35 21.39 11.42
C ASP A 552 -14.21 20.47 10.94
N THR A 553 -14.51 19.34 10.29
CA THR A 553 -13.45 18.40 9.91
C THR A 553 -12.78 18.78 8.59
N ILE A 554 -11.45 18.93 8.62
CA ILE A 554 -10.59 18.97 7.44
C ILE A 554 -10.04 17.57 7.15
N HIS A 555 -10.25 17.08 5.94
CA HIS A 555 -9.80 15.77 5.50
C HIS A 555 -8.51 15.90 4.68
N PHE A 556 -7.57 14.98 4.93
CA PHE A 556 -6.36 14.75 4.16
C PHE A 556 -6.39 13.33 3.62
N GLY A 557 -5.97 13.11 2.39
CA GLY A 557 -5.94 11.75 1.85
C GLY A 557 -5.16 11.69 0.57
N TYR A 558 -4.76 10.48 0.18
CA TYR A 558 -4.04 10.30 -1.07
C TYR A 558 -4.45 8.99 -1.74
N SER A 559 -4.30 8.96 -3.07
CA SER A 559 -4.42 7.78 -3.90
C SER A 559 -3.05 7.37 -4.41
N MET A 560 -2.73 6.08 -4.30
CA MET A 560 -1.60 5.46 -5.01
C MET A 560 -2.07 4.75 -6.29
N ASN A 561 -3.33 4.34 -6.34
CA ASN A 561 -3.88 3.54 -7.44
C ASN A 561 -4.60 4.36 -8.52
N TRP A 562 -4.64 5.69 -8.43
CA TRP A 562 -5.27 6.53 -9.45
C TRP A 562 -4.75 6.22 -10.87
N VAL A 563 -3.46 5.94 -11.02
CA VAL A 563 -2.83 5.63 -12.31
C VAL A 563 -3.45 4.42 -12.99
N VAL A 564 -3.97 3.44 -12.22
CA VAL A 564 -4.58 2.25 -12.82
C VAL A 564 -5.92 2.54 -13.47
N ASP A 565 -6.57 3.65 -13.13
CA ASP A 565 -7.90 4.02 -13.62
C ASP A 565 -7.89 5.05 -14.74
N VAL A 566 -6.74 5.68 -15.02
CA VAL A 566 -6.61 6.70 -16.06
C VAL A 566 -5.90 6.11 -17.26
N PHE A 567 -6.44 6.28 -18.46
CA PHE A 567 -5.74 5.89 -19.70
C PHE A 567 -4.78 6.99 -20.15
N GLY A 568 -3.60 6.64 -20.67
CA GLY A 568 -2.59 7.59 -21.17
C GLY A 568 -1.58 8.07 -20.13
N VAL A 569 -1.60 7.52 -18.90
CA VAL A 569 -0.62 7.84 -17.84
C VAL A 569 0.58 6.90 -17.82
N ASN A 570 0.58 5.86 -18.66
CA ASN A 570 1.66 4.89 -18.76
C ASN A 570 2.06 4.69 -20.23
N LEU A 571 3.35 4.43 -20.48
CA LEU A 571 3.85 4.26 -21.84
C LEU A 571 3.24 3.05 -22.56
N ILE A 572 2.82 2.02 -21.80
CA ILE A 572 2.10 0.84 -22.31
C ILE A 572 0.76 1.23 -22.97
N ASP A 573 0.18 2.39 -22.65
CA ASP A 573 -1.09 2.84 -23.22
C ASP A 573 -0.92 3.30 -24.70
N PHE A 574 0.31 3.45 -25.19
CA PHE A 574 0.65 3.94 -26.53
C PHE A 574 1.14 2.80 -27.42
N LEU A 575 0.24 1.89 -27.81
CA LEU A 575 0.54 0.70 -28.61
C LEU A 575 0.59 0.97 -30.11
N GLY A 576 1.19 0.04 -30.85
CA GLY A 576 1.18 0.04 -32.31
C GLY A 576 2.32 0.84 -32.95
N PRO A 577 2.57 0.59 -34.24
CA PRO A 577 3.65 1.21 -35.00
C PRO A 577 3.49 2.73 -35.12
N GLU A 578 2.26 3.23 -35.21
CA GLU A 578 1.95 4.65 -35.33
C GLU A 578 2.28 5.47 -34.07
N LYS A 579 2.45 4.80 -32.92
CA LYS A 579 2.82 5.43 -31.66
C LYS A 579 4.32 5.36 -31.34
N ALA A 580 5.15 4.73 -32.18
CA ALA A 580 6.59 4.60 -31.95
C ALA A 580 7.29 5.95 -31.74
N LYS A 581 6.99 6.94 -32.59
CA LYS A 581 7.52 8.30 -32.44
C LYS A 581 7.05 8.95 -31.13
N ALA A 582 5.77 8.81 -30.78
CA ALA A 582 5.25 9.36 -29.53
C ALA A 582 5.93 8.72 -28.30
N ARG A 583 6.18 7.41 -28.32
CA ARG A 583 6.94 6.73 -27.25
C ARG A 583 8.35 7.30 -27.11
N ALA A 584 9.05 7.51 -28.23
CA ALA A 584 10.37 8.11 -28.25
C ALA A 584 10.37 9.55 -27.69
N ASP A 585 9.44 10.40 -28.16
CA ASP A 585 9.31 11.79 -27.75
C ASP A 585 9.00 11.90 -26.23
N VAL A 586 8.14 11.01 -25.70
CA VAL A 586 7.81 10.94 -24.26
C VAL A 586 9.03 10.55 -23.42
N MET A 587 9.84 9.59 -23.88
CA MET A 587 11.06 9.19 -23.18
C MET A 587 12.08 10.32 -23.10
N GLU A 588 12.29 11.05 -24.20
CA GLU A 588 13.20 12.19 -24.22
C GLU A 588 12.72 13.30 -23.28
N LEU A 589 11.43 13.64 -23.34
CA LEU A 589 10.81 14.62 -22.45
C LEU A 589 10.95 14.22 -20.98
N ALA A 590 10.69 12.96 -20.64
CA ALA A 590 10.80 12.46 -19.27
C ALA A 590 12.24 12.56 -18.74
N ASN A 591 13.23 12.18 -19.57
CA ASN A 591 14.65 12.29 -19.22
C ASN A 591 15.09 13.74 -18.99
N LYS A 592 14.59 14.68 -19.80
CA LYS A 592 14.81 16.12 -19.59
C LYS A 592 14.17 16.60 -18.29
N ASN A 593 12.91 16.21 -18.04
CA ASN A 593 12.16 16.65 -16.87
C ASN A 593 12.76 16.13 -15.56
N VAL A 594 13.15 14.85 -15.48
CA VAL A 594 13.82 14.32 -14.28
C VAL A 594 15.15 15.01 -14.03
N ALA A 595 15.92 15.35 -15.08
CA ALA A 595 17.17 16.07 -14.93
C ALA A 595 16.97 17.47 -14.35
N ILE A 596 15.97 18.22 -14.83
CA ILE A 596 15.68 19.55 -14.29
C ILE A 596 15.13 19.44 -12.86
N PHE A 597 14.27 18.45 -12.59
CA PHE A 597 13.69 18.23 -11.28
C PHE A 597 14.74 17.87 -10.22
N TYR A 598 15.64 16.92 -10.51
CA TYR A 598 16.75 16.60 -9.62
C TYR A 598 17.70 17.77 -9.45
N LYS A 599 17.89 18.60 -10.49
CA LYS A 599 18.72 19.80 -10.38
C LYS A 599 18.10 20.82 -9.42
N SER A 600 16.79 21.04 -9.48
CA SER A 600 16.11 21.98 -8.57
C SER A 600 16.16 21.54 -7.11
N LEU A 601 16.23 20.24 -6.84
CA LEU A 601 16.27 19.67 -5.50
C LEU A 601 17.68 19.32 -5.02
N GLY A 602 18.72 19.66 -5.80
CA GLY A 602 20.12 19.37 -5.43
C GLY A 602 20.57 17.91 -5.59
N TRP A 603 19.71 17.04 -6.11
CA TRP A 603 19.94 15.60 -6.21
C TRP A 603 20.93 15.18 -7.30
N VAL A 604 21.24 16.02 -8.28
CA VAL A 604 22.20 15.73 -9.37
C VAL A 604 23.62 15.37 -8.90
N LYS A 605 23.97 15.74 -7.66
CA LYS A 605 25.25 15.40 -7.02
C LYS A 605 25.27 13.96 -6.48
N TYR A 606 24.10 13.40 -6.21
CA TYR A 606 23.93 12.17 -5.45
C TYR A 606 23.29 11.05 -6.28
N LEU A 607 22.44 11.39 -7.24
CA LEU A 607 21.76 10.44 -8.13
C LEU A 607 22.26 10.52 -9.57
N ARG A 608 22.24 9.39 -10.26
CA ARG A 608 22.56 9.28 -11.70
C ARG A 608 21.42 9.82 -12.56
N LEU A 609 21.80 10.33 -13.74
CA LEU A 609 20.85 10.82 -14.75
C LEU A 609 21.21 10.27 -16.14
N PRO A 610 20.22 9.77 -16.91
CA PRO A 610 18.87 9.42 -16.43
C PRO A 610 18.93 8.30 -15.37
N PRO A 611 17.90 8.15 -14.53
CA PRO A 611 17.85 7.07 -13.55
C PRO A 611 18.01 5.69 -14.22
N PRO A 612 18.87 4.79 -13.71
CA PRO A 612 19.12 3.47 -14.30
C PRO A 612 18.03 2.47 -13.93
N CYS A 613 16.77 2.85 -14.09
CA CYS A 613 15.60 2.05 -13.75
C CYS A 613 14.71 1.81 -14.98
N ASN A 614 13.60 1.09 -14.78
CA ASN A 614 12.66 0.81 -15.87
C ASN A 614 12.13 2.12 -16.50
N PRO A 615 12.29 2.34 -17.82
CA PRO A 615 11.83 3.57 -18.50
C PRO A 615 10.35 3.90 -18.30
N ILE A 616 9.50 2.90 -18.04
CA ILE A 616 8.08 3.12 -17.70
C ILE A 616 7.95 3.98 -16.43
N ASN A 617 8.80 3.76 -15.42
CA ASN A 617 8.73 4.51 -14.17
C ASN A 617 9.08 5.98 -14.43
N THR A 618 10.15 6.25 -15.19
CA THR A 618 10.57 7.62 -15.52
C THR A 618 9.54 8.32 -16.40
N THR A 619 9.04 7.67 -17.45
CA THR A 619 8.05 8.26 -18.37
C THR A 619 6.70 8.54 -17.72
N SER A 620 6.22 7.62 -16.87
CA SER A 620 4.98 7.84 -16.12
C SER A 620 5.17 9.01 -15.15
N ASN A 621 6.22 8.98 -14.31
CA ASN A 621 6.40 9.97 -13.25
C ASN A 621 6.79 11.38 -13.74
N TYR A 622 7.54 11.49 -14.83
CA TYR A 622 8.12 12.78 -15.25
C TYR A 622 7.57 13.30 -16.58
N ALA A 623 6.59 12.62 -17.18
CA ALA A 623 5.90 13.12 -18.37
C ALA A 623 4.38 12.88 -18.33
N LEU A 624 3.94 11.62 -18.32
CA LEU A 624 2.55 11.28 -18.62
C LEU A 624 1.57 11.58 -17.48
N GLU A 625 1.92 11.23 -16.24
CA GLU A 625 1.04 11.42 -15.08
C GLU A 625 0.75 12.90 -14.77
N LEU A 626 1.69 13.78 -15.08
CA LEU A 626 1.56 15.23 -14.90
C LEU A 626 0.34 15.79 -15.62
N LEU A 627 -0.04 15.18 -16.75
CA LEU A 627 -1.11 15.65 -17.62
C LEU A 627 -2.52 15.38 -17.07
N HIS A 628 -2.68 14.37 -16.21
CA HIS A 628 -4.02 13.81 -15.94
C HIS A 628 -4.42 13.73 -14.45
N HIS A 629 -3.50 13.92 -13.50
CA HIS A 629 -3.81 13.83 -12.07
C HIS A 629 -4.94 14.77 -11.61
N ARG A 630 -5.02 16.00 -12.16
CA ARG A 630 -6.09 16.97 -11.82
C ARG A 630 -7.45 16.54 -12.35
N ALA A 631 -7.53 16.08 -13.59
CA ALA A 631 -8.78 15.59 -14.17
C ALA A 631 -9.32 14.38 -13.38
N TRP A 632 -8.43 13.50 -12.91
CA TRP A 632 -8.80 12.40 -12.02
C TRP A 632 -9.33 12.88 -10.66
N ALA A 633 -8.66 13.85 -10.04
CA ALA A 633 -9.13 14.47 -8.80
C ALA A 633 -10.51 15.11 -8.95
N ASP A 634 -10.72 15.86 -10.04
CA ASP A 634 -12.01 16.47 -10.34
C ASP A 634 -13.11 15.42 -10.52
N TYR A 635 -12.82 14.33 -11.22
CA TYR A 635 -13.75 13.20 -11.34
C TYR A 635 -14.12 12.62 -9.97
N PHE A 636 -13.14 12.38 -9.10
CA PHE A 636 -13.35 11.90 -7.73
C PHE A 636 -14.26 12.84 -6.93
N PHE A 637 -13.92 14.13 -6.83
CA PHE A 637 -14.70 15.09 -6.03
C PHE A 637 -16.03 15.50 -6.67
N ASN A 638 -16.20 15.42 -7.99
CA ASN A 638 -17.49 15.66 -8.63
C ASN A 638 -18.55 14.63 -8.20
N ILE A 639 -18.14 13.42 -7.82
CA ILE A 639 -19.04 12.43 -7.21
C ILE A 639 -19.53 12.95 -5.86
N ALA A 640 -18.63 13.49 -5.01
CA ALA A 640 -18.99 14.06 -3.72
C ALA A 640 -19.94 15.26 -3.84
N ARG A 641 -19.69 16.16 -4.81
CA ARG A 641 -20.46 17.40 -5.03
C ARG A 641 -21.90 17.13 -5.46
N ARG A 642 -22.16 15.99 -6.13
CA ARG A 642 -23.52 15.56 -6.48
C ARG A 642 -24.36 15.18 -5.27
N ASP A 643 -23.71 14.70 -4.20
CA ASP A 643 -24.36 14.26 -2.97
C ASP A 643 -24.34 15.34 -1.85
N GLY A 644 -23.72 16.51 -2.06
CA GLY A 644 -23.72 17.65 -1.12
C GLY A 644 -22.46 18.54 -1.16
N PRO A 645 -22.32 19.53 -0.25
CA PRO A 645 -21.17 20.44 -0.20
C PRO A 645 -19.83 19.69 -0.13
N CYS A 646 -18.84 20.14 -0.90
CA CYS A 646 -17.48 19.59 -0.87
C CYS A 646 -16.51 20.65 -1.39
N ASN A 647 -15.77 21.25 -0.47
CA ASN A 647 -14.76 22.26 -0.75
C ASN A 647 -13.40 21.60 -0.76
N VAL A 648 -12.63 21.78 -1.85
CA VAL A 648 -11.29 21.20 -2.02
C VAL A 648 -10.28 22.33 -1.91
N ALA A 649 -9.34 22.22 -0.97
CA ALA A 649 -8.30 23.22 -0.72
C ALA A 649 -7.11 23.02 -1.66
N SER A 650 -6.61 21.79 -1.73
CA SER A 650 -5.43 21.45 -2.53
C SER A 650 -5.56 20.08 -3.17
N VAL A 651 -4.97 19.99 -4.36
CA VAL A 651 -4.73 18.75 -5.11
C VAL A 651 -3.27 18.79 -5.50
N GLU A 652 -2.49 17.87 -4.95
CA GLU A 652 -1.05 17.81 -5.14
C GLU A 652 -0.67 16.44 -5.67
N ARG A 653 0.22 16.43 -6.67
CA ARG A 653 0.84 15.19 -7.12
C ARG A 653 2.22 15.06 -6.47
N ALA A 654 2.48 13.95 -5.81
CA ALA A 654 3.83 13.58 -5.38
C ALA A 654 4.41 12.54 -6.34
N VAL A 655 5.68 12.71 -6.67
CA VAL A 655 6.47 11.66 -7.32
C VAL A 655 6.96 10.69 -6.25
N GLY A 656 7.11 9.42 -6.63
CA GLY A 656 7.73 8.42 -5.77
C GLY A 656 9.14 8.83 -5.34
N SER A 657 9.61 8.29 -4.21
CA SER A 657 10.98 8.48 -3.76
C SER A 657 11.95 7.89 -4.78
N PRO A 658 12.99 8.62 -5.24
CA PRO A 658 14.00 8.06 -6.12
C PRO A 658 14.97 7.12 -5.38
N LEU A 659 14.73 6.89 -4.09
CA LEU A 659 15.47 5.97 -3.25
C LEU A 659 14.65 4.71 -2.94
N SER A 660 13.44 4.59 -3.51
CA SER A 660 12.54 3.46 -3.32
C SER A 660 11.76 3.12 -4.58
N HIS A 661 11.60 1.82 -4.83
CA HIS A 661 10.79 1.31 -5.93
C HIS A 661 9.39 0.85 -5.49
N THR A 662 9.05 0.99 -4.20
CA THR A 662 7.77 0.54 -3.62
C THR A 662 6.75 1.67 -3.44
N GLY A 663 7.18 2.93 -3.51
CA GLY A 663 6.32 4.12 -3.51
C GLY A 663 6.06 4.65 -4.93
N GLY A 664 4.83 4.51 -5.42
CA GLY A 664 4.41 5.07 -6.71
C GLY A 664 4.10 6.57 -6.64
N SER A 665 3.74 7.19 -7.77
CA SER A 665 3.19 8.55 -7.74
C SER A 665 1.84 8.56 -7.03
N THR A 666 1.67 9.54 -6.14
CA THR A 666 0.42 9.73 -5.42
C THR A 666 -0.27 11.02 -5.83
N VAL A 667 -1.59 11.03 -5.75
CA VAL A 667 -2.38 12.27 -5.75
C VAL A 667 -2.93 12.47 -4.36
N ALA A 668 -2.45 13.51 -3.68
CA ALA A 668 -2.84 13.92 -2.34
C ALA A 668 -3.83 15.08 -2.39
N PHE A 669 -4.71 15.13 -1.40
CA PHE A 669 -5.83 16.04 -1.35
C PHE A 669 -6.02 16.62 0.04
N THR A 670 -6.54 17.85 0.07
CA THR A 670 -7.12 18.47 1.28
C THR A 670 -8.51 18.96 0.95
N TRP A 671 -9.51 18.56 1.73
CA TRP A 671 -10.90 18.95 1.48
C TRP A 671 -11.72 18.99 2.77
N THR A 672 -12.92 19.54 2.68
CA THR A 672 -13.93 19.47 3.74
C THR A 672 -15.32 19.31 3.13
N TYR A 673 -16.22 18.72 3.91
CA TYR A 673 -17.65 18.66 3.59
C TYR A 673 -18.45 19.73 4.31
N ASP A 674 -17.81 20.49 5.20
CA ASP A 674 -18.43 21.59 5.93
C ASP A 674 -18.65 22.78 4.98
N PRO A 675 -19.90 23.21 4.76
CA PRO A 675 -20.16 24.36 3.90
C PRO A 675 -19.67 25.69 4.49
N GLU A 676 -19.46 25.78 5.81
CA GLU A 676 -19.00 26.99 6.49
C GLU A 676 -17.48 27.16 6.40
N ILE A 677 -16.74 26.06 6.21
CA ILE A 677 -15.30 26.11 5.95
C ILE A 677 -15.06 26.39 4.46
N SER A 678 -14.72 27.65 4.18
CA SER A 678 -14.10 28.04 2.91
C SER A 678 -12.59 28.16 3.07
N PHE A 679 -11.84 27.50 2.21
CA PHE A 679 -10.42 27.78 2.06
C PHE A 679 -10.28 29.13 1.35
N ASN A 680 -10.05 30.21 2.10
CA ASN A 680 -9.84 31.52 1.52
C ASN A 680 -8.61 31.47 0.63
N ALA A 681 -8.79 31.65 -0.68
CA ALA A 681 -7.70 31.98 -1.63
C ALA A 681 -7.15 33.40 -1.42
N LYS A 682 -7.43 34.02 -0.26
CA LYS A 682 -6.98 35.35 0.14
C LYS A 682 -5.66 35.20 0.87
N ASP A 683 -4.64 34.90 0.09
CA ASP A 683 -3.38 35.62 0.08
C ASP A 683 -2.65 35.09 -1.15
N GLY A 684 -2.21 35.99 -2.02
CA GLY A 684 -1.40 35.65 -3.20
C GLY A 684 -0.06 34.97 -2.86
N THR A 685 0.17 34.61 -1.59
CA THR A 685 1.03 33.50 -1.21
C THR A 685 0.34 32.19 -1.57
N THR A 686 0.62 31.69 -2.78
CA THR A 686 0.78 30.25 -2.95
C THR A 686 1.47 29.68 -1.71
N LEU A 687 0.78 28.86 -0.92
CA LEU A 687 1.39 27.86 -0.05
C LEU A 687 2.54 27.24 -0.86
N ASN A 688 3.79 27.62 -0.55
CA ASN A 688 5.01 27.41 -1.33
C ASN A 688 4.81 26.48 -2.55
N GLN A 689 4.33 27.05 -3.65
CA GLN A 689 4.43 26.44 -4.98
C GLN A 689 5.82 26.71 -5.61
N GLU A 690 6.78 27.15 -4.79
CA GLU A 690 8.18 27.13 -5.17
C GLU A 690 8.65 25.67 -5.23
N HIS A 691 8.51 25.08 -6.41
CA HIS A 691 9.52 24.28 -7.12
C HIS A 691 8.88 23.34 -8.13
N LEU A 692 8.26 23.86 -9.19
CA LEU A 692 8.14 23.13 -10.46
C LEU A 692 8.20 24.11 -11.65
N LEU A 693 9.41 24.20 -12.22
CA LEU A 693 9.79 24.61 -13.59
C LEU A 693 9.26 25.95 -14.15
N PRO A 694 10.14 26.85 -14.64
CA PRO A 694 9.69 27.98 -15.45
C PRO A 694 9.06 27.46 -16.74
N VAL A 695 7.87 27.99 -17.06
CA VAL A 695 7.26 27.91 -18.39
C VAL A 695 8.27 28.47 -19.38
N VAL A 696 8.76 27.63 -20.29
CA VAL A 696 9.59 28.08 -21.40
C VAL A 696 8.62 28.66 -22.43
N ASP A 697 8.59 29.99 -22.53
CA ASP A 697 7.94 30.69 -23.62
C ASP A 697 8.50 30.17 -24.96
N GLY A 698 7.60 29.82 -25.88
CA GLY A 698 7.95 29.38 -27.22
C GLY A 698 8.68 30.48 -27.99
N PRO A 699 9.49 30.14 -29.01
CA PRO A 699 10.19 31.13 -29.79
C PRO A 699 9.17 31.94 -30.61
N ASN A 700 9.08 33.23 -30.31
CA ASN A 700 8.55 34.23 -31.22
C ASN A 700 9.35 34.17 -32.52
N SER A 701 8.70 33.76 -33.61
CA SER A 701 9.09 34.16 -34.96
C SER A 701 8.19 35.33 -35.37
N PRO A 702 8.72 36.36 -36.07
CA PRO A 702 7.87 37.37 -36.68
C PRO A 702 6.93 36.78 -37.74
#